data_AF-A0A2T4UE81-F1
#
_entry.id   AF-A0A2T4UE81-F1
#
_cell.length_a   1.000
_cell.length_b   1.000
_cell.length_c   1.000
_cell.angle_alpha   90.00
_cell.angle_beta   90.00
_cell.angle_gamma   90.00
#
_symmetry.space_group_name_H-M   'P 1'
#
loop_
_entity.id
_entity.type
_entity.pdbx_description
1 polymer ?
#
loop_
_entity_poly.entity_id
_entity_poly.type
_entity_poly.pdbx_seq_one_letter_code
_entity_poly.pdbx_strand_id
1 'polypeptide(L)'
;MGRRGRRGPPLPADRGGRAARRAVGTPVGGRDRPRGVRRLRPRGRLRAAADRADDERVARAGERRVVRRPPGRHRERAVPGDEPVVVDRRPPSAVPVRHRGRARDPRRRARAALSQPLLRRGDPGVLGLDGRGVLGVGVASVELHELRQGRARPGHGGQSRHGARPLPRRAGGCGVSTDPLDLADRALAFTDGDAQVTVTRERSLLSRFARSTPTQATAVDDTSVSVLVVRDGHVGTVETNDLSDDGLRAAAARARDAARAAADAAGGPGEHPGLPTVAQAGTPSAHAGFDAATADLDPAPGGAALAAAFAATAEHGLEAFGIWTTGRVETAIASSAGLRVADDVTDAYLKVIARDAHGRSGWGAAAGVAAETLDADAVTRQAVARVATSDPVALAPGAYEVVLEPDAVGSLLDMLGGLAFDGLAHAEGRGALTDRLGTPVAATGVTLVDDPLAAGGLPRAFDADGVAKAPLTLLHDGVAQAVAHDRRSAARAGGDAASTGHALAPGGSPWGAAPTNLVLHGGTAPDVGALIAGVERGLYVTRLWYLNVVHERSTTLTGTTRDGTFLIEDGRLTKPVRDVRFTDAALGILERTSALTTATSLVCEADFYGRRAAHGCVVPALRASGFRVTGQTTG
;
A
#
# COMPACT_ATOMS: atom_id res chain seq x y z
N MET A 1 60.88 7.28 4.02
CA MET A 1 62.15 7.85 3.51
C MET A 1 61.83 8.34 2.09
N GLY A 2 61.87 9.64 1.74
CA GLY A 2 63.06 10.48 1.51
C GLY A 2 63.55 10.27 0.06
N ARG A 3 63.80 11.27 -0.82
CA ARG A 3 64.02 12.73 -0.65
C ARG A 3 64.04 13.47 -2.02
N ARG A 4 63.66 14.78 -2.06
CA ARG A 4 64.03 15.84 -3.07
C ARG A 4 63.49 15.63 -4.52
N GLY A 5 63.27 16.59 -5.42
CA GLY A 5 63.37 18.07 -5.49
C GLY A 5 63.28 18.52 -7.00
N ARG A 6 63.22 19.79 -7.45
CA ARG A 6 63.14 21.13 -6.80
C ARG A 6 62.96 22.24 -7.90
N ARG A 7 62.20 23.34 -7.61
CA ARG A 7 62.22 24.73 -8.19
C ARG A 7 61.29 25.11 -9.38
N GLY A 8 60.54 26.21 -9.20
CA GLY A 8 60.17 27.21 -10.25
C GLY A 8 61.00 28.49 -10.05
N PRO A 9 60.52 29.75 -10.24
CA PRO A 9 59.34 30.29 -10.97
C PRO A 9 59.84 31.32 -12.07
N PRO A 10 59.14 32.42 -12.51
CA PRO A 10 58.68 33.57 -11.70
C PRO A 10 57.35 34.27 -12.12
N LEU A 11 56.89 35.23 -11.28
CA LEU A 11 55.87 36.27 -11.56
C LEU A 11 56.55 37.56 -12.09
N PRO A 12 55.82 38.57 -12.64
CA PRO A 12 55.20 39.68 -11.87
C PRO A 12 53.74 39.98 -12.29
N ALA A 13 52.83 40.57 -11.49
CA ALA A 13 52.80 41.90 -10.82
C ALA A 13 52.56 43.07 -11.83
N ASP A 14 51.84 44.18 -11.57
CA ASP A 14 51.38 44.83 -10.31
C ASP A 14 50.33 45.97 -10.62
N ARG A 15 49.80 46.63 -9.58
CA ARG A 15 49.15 47.99 -9.49
C ARG A 15 47.63 48.10 -9.73
N GLY A 16 46.86 48.84 -8.91
CA GLY A 16 47.18 49.37 -7.57
C GLY A 16 46.26 50.49 -7.04
N GLY A 17 46.10 50.55 -5.70
CA GLY A 17 46.37 51.79 -4.94
C GLY A 17 45.26 52.77 -4.51
N ARG A 18 45.04 52.82 -3.18
CA ARG A 18 44.71 54.00 -2.31
C ARG A 18 43.25 54.53 -2.26
N ALA A 19 42.76 55.15 -1.17
CA ALA A 19 43.08 55.06 0.29
C ALA A 19 42.10 55.88 1.19
N ALA A 20 41.92 55.42 2.44
CA ALA A 20 41.66 56.20 3.69
C ALA A 20 40.26 56.87 3.91
N ARG A 21 39.64 56.93 5.11
CA ARG A 21 40.13 57.27 6.48
C ARG A 21 39.15 56.90 7.63
N ARG A 22 39.72 56.64 8.83
CA ARG A 22 39.19 56.82 10.23
C ARG A 22 38.00 55.97 10.72
N ALA A 23 37.76 55.76 12.03
CA ALA A 23 38.59 55.51 13.24
C ALA A 23 37.68 55.39 14.49
N VAL A 24 38.21 54.88 15.63
CA VAL A 24 37.59 54.79 16.99
C VAL A 24 36.50 53.70 17.13
N GLY A 25 36.43 52.88 18.20
CA GLY A 25 37.27 52.69 19.39
C GLY A 25 36.82 51.46 20.24
N THR A 26 37.75 50.90 21.02
CA THR A 26 37.70 49.67 21.88
C THR A 26 36.99 49.88 23.26
N PRO A 27 36.96 48.95 24.27
CA PRO A 27 37.32 47.50 24.33
C PRO A 27 36.41 46.54 25.17
N VAL A 28 36.49 45.24 24.83
CA VAL A 28 36.80 44.03 25.67
C VAL A 28 36.57 43.99 27.20
N GLY A 29 35.97 42.87 27.67
CA GLY A 29 36.26 42.20 28.95
C GLY A 29 35.35 40.97 29.20
N GLY A 30 35.80 39.79 29.64
CA GLY A 30 37.16 39.26 29.81
C GLY A 30 37.18 37.77 30.25
N ARG A 31 38.16 37.01 29.72
CA ARG A 31 38.87 35.82 30.27
C ARG A 31 38.20 34.93 31.35
N ASP A 32 38.22 33.60 31.18
CA ASP A 32 39.35 32.80 31.71
C ASP A 32 39.50 31.36 31.13
N ARG A 33 40.53 30.64 31.61
CA ARG A 33 41.24 29.51 30.94
C ARG A 33 40.89 28.07 31.45
N PRO A 34 41.47 26.97 30.86
CA PRO A 34 40.87 25.62 30.88
C PRO A 34 41.49 24.61 31.85
N ARG A 35 40.82 23.45 32.03
CA ARG A 35 41.31 22.07 32.36
C ARG A 35 40.07 21.15 32.52
N GLY A 36 40.10 19.82 32.36
CA GLY A 36 41.18 18.90 31.97
C GLY A 36 40.63 17.46 31.80
N VAL A 37 41.39 16.59 31.13
CA VAL A 37 40.98 15.20 30.82
C VAL A 37 41.13 14.26 32.02
N ARG A 38 40.15 13.36 32.25
CA ARG A 38 40.41 12.06 32.89
C ARG A 38 39.57 10.93 32.28
N ARG A 39 40.24 9.84 31.87
CA ARG A 39 39.63 8.56 31.49
C ARG A 39 39.23 7.77 32.73
N LEU A 40 38.12 7.03 32.69
CA LEU A 40 37.95 5.76 33.41
C LEU A 40 37.04 4.80 32.63
N ARG A 41 37.51 3.56 32.47
CA ARG A 41 36.85 2.30 32.06
C ARG A 41 37.61 1.20 32.82
N PRO A 42 37.13 -0.05 32.92
CA PRO A 42 35.76 -0.57 32.86
C PRO A 42 35.42 -1.53 34.04
N ARG A 43 34.16 -1.99 34.15
CA ARG A 43 33.73 -3.41 34.31
C ARG A 43 32.29 -3.50 34.84
N GLY A 44 31.56 -4.53 34.40
CA GLY A 44 30.19 -4.84 34.81
C GLY A 44 29.37 -5.41 33.65
N ARG A 45 29.22 -6.74 33.57
CA ARG A 45 28.37 -7.41 32.57
C ARG A 45 26.91 -7.40 33.04
N LEU A 46 25.96 -7.28 32.11
CA LEU A 46 24.70 -8.05 32.09
C LEU A 46 24.03 -7.93 30.69
N ARG A 47 23.67 -9.08 30.10
CA ARG A 47 22.60 -9.26 29.10
C ARG A 47 21.38 -9.81 29.89
N ALA A 48 20.11 -9.82 29.48
CA ALA A 48 19.36 -9.39 28.29
C ALA A 48 18.01 -8.81 28.80
N ALA A 49 16.90 -8.62 28.07
CA ALA A 49 16.52 -8.80 26.67
C ALA A 49 15.50 -7.70 26.29
N ALA A 50 15.10 -7.60 25.02
CA ALA A 50 13.99 -6.73 24.61
C ALA A 50 12.66 -7.47 24.78
N ASP A 51 11.66 -6.80 25.35
CA ASP A 51 10.31 -7.35 25.49
C ASP A 51 9.64 -7.46 24.10
N ARG A 52 9.09 -8.64 23.79
CA ARG A 52 8.21 -8.84 22.63
C ARG A 52 6.77 -8.54 23.04
N ALA A 53 6.00 -7.98 22.13
CA ALA A 53 4.55 -8.01 22.22
C ALA A 53 4.06 -9.34 21.65
N ASP A 54 3.68 -10.27 22.54
CA ASP A 54 2.76 -11.40 22.31
C ASP A 54 2.71 -12.23 23.61
N ASP A 55 1.57 -12.20 24.32
CA ASP A 55 1.44 -12.85 25.63
C ASP A 55 0.07 -13.55 25.74
N GLU A 56 -0.09 -14.64 24.99
CA GLU A 56 -1.21 -15.59 25.19
C GLU A 56 -1.03 -16.37 26.50
N ARG A 57 -2.02 -16.31 27.40
CA ARG A 57 -1.98 -17.07 28.66
C ARG A 57 -2.56 -18.47 28.50
N VAL A 58 -1.68 -19.46 28.36
CA VAL A 58 -2.03 -20.88 28.52
C VAL A 58 -2.26 -21.21 30.00
N ALA A 59 -3.44 -21.73 30.34
CA ALA A 59 -3.73 -22.24 31.68
C ALA A 59 -3.20 -23.67 31.86
N ARG A 60 -2.47 -23.94 32.96
CA ARG A 60 -2.05 -25.31 33.35
C ARG A 60 -3.02 -25.94 34.34
N ALA A 61 -3.16 -27.26 34.25
CA ALA A 61 -4.07 -28.07 35.04
C ALA A 61 -3.62 -28.30 36.50
N GLY A 62 -4.60 -28.67 37.34
CA GLY A 62 -4.43 -29.13 38.72
C GLY A 62 -5.61 -30.03 39.11
N GLU A 63 -5.39 -31.02 39.98
CA GLU A 63 -6.15 -32.28 39.95
C GLU A 63 -7.40 -32.39 40.85
N ARG A 64 -8.16 -33.44 40.54
CA ARG A 64 -9.43 -33.93 41.12
C ARG A 64 -9.49 -33.96 42.66
N ARG A 65 -10.66 -33.62 43.21
CA ARG A 65 -11.25 -34.35 44.36
C ARG A 65 -12.78 -34.47 44.24
N VAL A 66 -13.29 -35.65 44.58
CA VAL A 66 -14.71 -36.04 44.49
C VAL A 66 -15.42 -35.78 45.82
N VAL A 67 -16.57 -35.09 45.82
CA VAL A 67 -17.54 -35.12 46.92
C VAL A 67 -18.97 -35.16 46.37
N ARG A 68 -19.85 -35.90 47.05
CA ARG A 68 -21.23 -36.27 46.65
C ARG A 68 -22.22 -35.10 46.71
N ARG A 69 -23.27 -35.16 45.88
CA ARG A 69 -24.53 -34.41 46.03
C ARG A 69 -25.36 -34.93 47.21
N PRO A 70 -26.02 -34.04 47.97
CA PRO A 70 -27.40 -34.24 48.43
C PRO A 70 -28.31 -33.01 48.08
N PRO A 71 -29.64 -33.11 48.28
CA PRO A 71 -30.59 -32.28 47.52
C PRO A 71 -31.25 -31.11 48.27
N GLY A 72 -31.69 -30.10 47.51
CA GLY A 72 -32.98 -29.44 47.75
C GLY A 72 -32.99 -28.03 48.38
N ARG A 73 -33.98 -27.27 47.88
CA ARG A 73 -34.59 -26.03 48.41
C ARG A 73 -33.89 -24.69 48.16
N HIS A 74 -34.72 -23.74 47.72
CA HIS A 74 -34.39 -22.36 47.37
C HIS A 74 -33.95 -21.54 48.59
N ARG A 75 -32.94 -20.69 48.38
CA ARG A 75 -32.82 -19.34 48.97
C ARG A 75 -32.06 -18.46 48.00
N GLU A 76 -32.52 -17.24 47.79
CA GLU A 76 -31.77 -16.23 47.04
C GLU A 76 -30.47 -15.93 47.78
N ARG A 77 -29.37 -15.82 47.02
CA ARG A 77 -28.06 -15.42 47.56
C ARG A 77 -27.67 -14.11 46.92
N ALA A 78 -27.55 -13.06 47.73
CA ALA A 78 -27.08 -11.76 47.30
C ALA A 78 -25.68 -11.88 46.68
N VAL A 79 -25.47 -11.23 45.53
CA VAL A 79 -24.18 -11.19 44.83
C VAL A 79 -23.28 -10.14 45.52
N PRO A 80 -21.99 -10.43 45.79
CA PRO A 80 -21.07 -9.45 46.38
C PRO A 80 -20.91 -8.20 45.48
N GLY A 81 -20.78 -7.03 46.11
CA GLY A 81 -20.87 -5.72 45.43
C GLY A 81 -19.65 -5.26 44.62
N ASP A 82 -18.67 -6.13 44.36
CA ASP A 82 -17.34 -5.77 43.83
C ASP A 82 -17.02 -6.39 42.45
N GLU A 83 -18.03 -6.76 41.64
CA GLU A 83 -17.81 -7.11 40.22
C GLU A 83 -17.88 -5.88 39.29
N PRO A 84 -16.86 -5.64 38.43
CA PRO A 84 -16.91 -4.60 37.42
C PRO A 84 -17.82 -5.01 36.26
N VAL A 85 -18.92 -4.28 36.06
CA VAL A 85 -19.81 -4.47 34.91
C VAL A 85 -19.16 -3.86 33.67
N VAL A 86 -18.92 -4.67 32.63
CA VAL A 86 -18.62 -4.17 31.29
C VAL A 86 -19.89 -3.54 30.72
N VAL A 87 -19.87 -2.21 30.56
CA VAL A 87 -20.93 -1.45 29.92
C VAL A 87 -20.43 -1.03 28.54
N ASP A 88 -21.19 -1.30 27.49
CA ASP A 88 -20.86 -0.84 26.15
C ASP A 88 -20.74 0.69 26.14
N ARG A 89 -19.51 1.17 25.92
CA ARG A 89 -19.25 2.59 25.73
C ARG A 89 -19.54 2.94 24.28
N ARG A 90 -20.49 3.85 24.06
CA ARG A 90 -20.46 4.67 22.83
C ARG A 90 -19.07 5.33 22.75
N PRO A 91 -18.43 5.40 21.57
CA PRO A 91 -17.18 6.13 21.43
C PRO A 91 -17.38 7.59 21.86
N PRO A 92 -16.42 8.20 22.58
CA PRO A 92 -16.51 9.60 22.94
C PRO A 92 -16.50 10.45 21.66
N SER A 93 -17.26 11.55 21.66
CA SER A 93 -17.21 12.54 20.59
C SER A 93 -15.78 13.06 20.41
N ALA A 94 -15.32 13.13 19.16
CA ALA A 94 -13.97 13.57 18.85
C ALA A 94 -13.79 15.05 19.24
N VAL A 95 -13.03 15.30 20.32
CA VAL A 95 -12.58 16.63 20.72
C VAL A 95 -11.14 16.87 20.24
N PRO A 96 -10.77 18.08 19.79
CA PRO A 96 -9.47 18.34 19.18
C PRO A 96 -8.27 18.00 20.08
N VAL A 97 -7.35 17.20 19.56
CA VAL A 97 -6.10 16.84 20.26
C VAL A 97 -5.17 18.05 20.31
N ARG A 98 -5.05 18.69 21.47
CA ARG A 98 -3.99 19.69 21.71
C ARG A 98 -2.63 18.99 21.84
N HIS A 99 -1.78 19.13 20.82
CA HIS A 99 -0.40 18.66 20.85
C HIS A 99 0.36 19.16 22.10
N ARG A 100 0.93 18.23 22.89
CA ARG A 100 1.75 18.52 24.08
C ARG A 100 3.17 19.06 23.77
N GLY A 101 3.42 19.50 22.53
CA GLY A 101 4.75 19.87 22.02
C GLY A 101 5.04 21.36 21.84
N ARG A 102 4.12 22.28 22.18
CA ARG A 102 4.36 23.74 22.10
C ARG A 102 4.63 24.34 23.49
N ALA A 103 5.52 25.33 23.52
CA ALA A 103 6.18 25.82 24.73
C ALA A 103 5.22 26.24 25.86
N ARG A 104 5.57 25.88 27.11
CA ARG A 104 4.87 26.36 28.31
C ARG A 104 5.26 27.80 28.61
N ASP A 105 4.26 28.65 28.83
CA ASP A 105 4.44 29.94 29.51
C ASP A 105 5.05 29.72 30.91
N PRO A 106 6.25 30.27 31.19
CA PRO A 106 6.94 30.07 32.47
C PRO A 106 6.29 30.80 33.66
N ARG A 107 5.24 31.61 33.45
CA ARG A 107 4.57 32.36 34.53
C ARG A 107 3.48 31.58 35.27
N ARG A 108 3.13 30.37 34.81
CA ARG A 108 2.02 29.58 35.40
C ARG A 108 2.52 28.57 36.45
N ARG A 109 2.30 28.87 37.74
CA ARG A 109 2.52 27.90 38.84
C ARG A 109 1.68 26.63 38.62
N ALA A 110 2.28 25.47 38.87
CA ALA A 110 1.59 24.18 38.83
C ALA A 110 0.48 24.12 39.90
N ARG A 111 -0.70 23.61 39.52
CA ARG A 111 -1.75 23.25 40.48
C ARG A 111 -1.48 21.84 41.02
N ALA A 112 -1.89 21.59 42.27
CA ALA A 112 -1.81 20.27 42.88
C ALA A 112 -2.59 19.23 42.06
N ALA A 113 -2.16 17.97 42.14
CA ALA A 113 -2.84 16.86 41.48
C ALA A 113 -4.25 16.70 42.04
N LEU A 114 -5.26 16.70 41.17
CA LEU A 114 -6.63 16.36 41.54
C LEU A 114 -6.73 14.86 41.80
N SER A 115 -7.43 14.48 42.86
CA SER A 115 -7.80 13.08 43.14
C SER A 115 -8.69 12.53 42.02
N GLN A 116 -8.47 11.26 41.65
CA GLN A 116 -9.32 10.58 40.66
C GLN A 116 -10.76 10.43 41.21
N PRO A 117 -11.81 10.78 40.44
CA PRO A 117 -13.18 10.61 40.87
C PRO A 117 -13.63 9.15 40.73
N LEU A 118 -13.58 8.40 41.83
CA LEU A 118 -14.23 7.09 41.94
C LEU A 118 -15.73 7.29 42.19
N LEU A 119 -16.50 7.37 41.10
CA LEU A 119 -17.95 7.52 41.12
C LEU A 119 -18.61 6.22 41.63
N ARG A 120 -19.05 6.21 42.89
CA ARG A 120 -19.85 5.12 43.47
C ARG A 120 -21.34 5.39 43.29
N ARG A 121 -22.13 4.32 43.21
CA ARG A 121 -23.53 4.28 42.71
C ARG A 121 -24.59 4.94 43.61
N GLY A 122 -24.21 5.86 44.48
CA GLY A 122 -25.06 6.43 45.53
C GLY A 122 -24.89 7.93 45.76
N ASP A 123 -24.37 8.68 44.79
CA ASP A 123 -24.24 10.13 44.88
C ASP A 123 -25.40 10.85 44.13
N PRO A 124 -26.44 11.34 44.84
CA PRO A 124 -27.61 11.93 44.21
C PRO A 124 -27.34 13.27 43.51
N GLY A 125 -26.17 13.89 43.72
CA GLY A 125 -25.79 15.14 43.06
C GLY A 125 -25.65 15.04 41.54
N VAL A 126 -25.44 13.84 41.00
CA VAL A 126 -25.25 13.60 39.55
C VAL A 126 -26.58 13.35 38.80
N LEU A 127 -27.67 13.08 39.50
CA LEU A 127 -29.01 12.84 38.90
C LEU A 127 -29.91 14.08 38.90
N GLY A 128 -29.43 15.23 39.38
CA GLY A 128 -30.26 16.42 39.63
C GLY A 128 -29.96 17.66 38.79
N LEU A 129 -29.10 17.57 37.77
CA LEU A 129 -28.64 18.73 36.98
C LEU A 129 -28.61 18.48 35.46
N ASP A 130 -29.79 18.32 34.86
CA ASP A 130 -30.09 19.13 33.66
C ASP A 130 -31.60 19.35 33.54
N GLY A 131 -32.03 20.61 33.67
CA GLY A 131 -33.42 20.89 34.01
C GLY A 131 -33.81 22.36 33.98
N ARG A 132 -33.49 23.06 32.87
CA ARG A 132 -34.24 24.22 32.33
C ARG A 132 -33.62 24.75 31.03
N GLY A 133 -34.39 24.70 29.94
CA GLY A 133 -34.32 25.74 28.90
C GLY A 133 -33.55 25.43 27.60
N VAL A 134 -34.02 24.48 26.80
CA VAL A 134 -33.90 24.57 25.33
C VAL A 134 -35.28 24.30 24.71
N LEU A 135 -35.60 25.05 23.65
CA LEU A 135 -36.92 25.13 23.02
C LEU A 135 -37.30 23.84 22.28
N GLY A 136 -38.61 23.58 22.21
CA GLY A 136 -39.15 22.38 21.59
C GLY A 136 -39.02 22.38 20.06
N VAL A 137 -38.43 21.31 19.53
CA VAL A 137 -38.67 20.82 18.16
C VAL A 137 -39.12 19.37 18.30
N GLY A 138 -40.24 19.02 17.67
CA GLY A 138 -40.94 17.76 17.93
C GLY A 138 -40.13 16.53 17.52
N VAL A 139 -39.72 15.73 18.51
CA VAL A 139 -39.30 14.34 18.29
C VAL A 139 -40.56 13.49 18.34
N ALA A 140 -40.92 12.87 17.21
CA ALA A 140 -42.04 11.94 17.16
C ALA A 140 -41.81 10.76 18.12
N SER A 141 -42.90 10.23 18.68
CA SER A 141 -42.88 9.18 19.70
C SER A 141 -42.30 7.86 19.17
N VAL A 142 -41.01 7.61 19.45
CA VAL A 142 -40.44 6.27 19.40
C VAL A 142 -40.87 5.56 20.68
N GLU A 143 -41.78 4.60 20.58
CA GLU A 143 -42.31 3.92 21.74
C GLU A 143 -41.25 3.03 22.44
N LEU A 144 -41.35 2.95 23.77
CA LEU A 144 -40.44 2.23 24.66
C LEU A 144 -40.44 0.69 24.50
N HIS A 145 -41.16 0.15 23.51
CA HIS A 145 -41.29 -1.29 23.29
C HIS A 145 -40.19 -1.92 22.40
N GLU A 146 -39.37 -1.13 21.68
CA GLU A 146 -38.34 -1.66 20.77
C GLU A 146 -36.95 -1.92 21.41
N LEU A 147 -36.72 -1.56 22.68
CA LEU A 147 -35.40 -1.67 23.33
C LEU A 147 -35.36 -2.64 24.53
N ARG A 148 -35.72 -3.91 24.29
CA ARG A 148 -35.35 -5.04 25.19
C ARG A 148 -34.98 -6.31 24.42
N GLN A 149 -33.73 -6.44 24.01
CA GLN A 149 -33.16 -7.76 23.68
C GLN A 149 -32.79 -8.51 24.98
N GLY A 150 -33.42 -9.67 25.19
CA GLY A 150 -33.15 -10.53 26.35
C GLY A 150 -31.80 -11.26 26.27
N ARG A 151 -31.29 -11.73 27.42
CA ARG A 151 -30.00 -12.43 27.53
C ARG A 151 -29.89 -13.64 26.59
N ALA A 152 -28.70 -13.82 26.01
CA ALA A 152 -28.38 -15.00 25.21
C ALA A 152 -28.45 -16.30 26.04
N ARG A 153 -28.87 -17.40 25.40
CA ARG A 153 -28.84 -18.75 25.97
C ARG A 153 -27.54 -19.47 25.58
N PRO A 154 -27.08 -20.49 26.33
CA PRO A 154 -25.73 -21.07 26.20
C PRO A 154 -25.41 -21.87 24.92
N GLY A 155 -26.20 -21.74 23.85
CA GLY A 155 -26.09 -22.55 22.62
C GLY A 155 -26.02 -21.76 21.31
N HIS A 156 -25.81 -20.44 21.36
CA HIS A 156 -25.72 -19.60 20.16
C HIS A 156 -24.44 -18.76 20.17
N GLY A 157 -23.33 -19.36 19.76
CA GLY A 157 -22.11 -18.63 19.37
C GLY A 157 -22.12 -18.38 17.86
N GLY A 158 -21.91 -17.13 17.44
CA GLY A 158 -21.42 -16.81 16.09
C GLY A 158 -22.43 -16.59 14.95
N GLN A 159 -23.75 -16.66 15.16
CA GLN A 159 -24.73 -16.35 14.10
C GLN A 159 -25.56 -15.10 14.41
N SER A 160 -25.69 -14.20 13.43
CA SER A 160 -26.56 -13.02 13.55
C SER A 160 -28.03 -13.46 13.57
N ARG A 161 -28.83 -12.89 14.49
CA ARG A 161 -30.26 -13.21 14.63
C ARG A 161 -31.16 -12.49 13.63
N HIS A 162 -30.57 -11.80 12.67
CA HIS A 162 -31.27 -11.05 11.65
C HIS A 162 -30.74 -11.52 10.29
N GLY A 163 -31.60 -12.23 9.54
CA GLY A 163 -31.39 -12.40 8.10
C GLY A 163 -31.32 -11.03 7.43
N ALA A 164 -30.66 -10.96 6.28
CA ALA A 164 -30.40 -9.70 5.57
C ALA A 164 -31.67 -8.87 5.42
N ARG A 165 -31.70 -7.70 6.06
CA ARG A 165 -32.72 -6.68 5.87
C ARG A 165 -32.10 -5.53 5.08
N PRO A 166 -32.79 -5.00 4.06
CA PRO A 166 -32.27 -3.86 3.31
C PRO A 166 -32.03 -2.67 4.26
N LEU A 167 -30.91 -1.97 4.04
CA LEU A 167 -30.59 -0.75 4.76
C LEU A 167 -31.69 0.29 4.53
N PRO A 168 -32.09 1.07 5.55
CA PRO A 168 -33.12 2.08 5.41
C PRO A 168 -32.62 3.23 4.51
N ARG A 169 -32.97 3.19 3.22
CA ARG A 169 -32.81 4.32 2.31
C ARG A 169 -33.64 5.50 2.81
N ARG A 170 -32.99 6.58 3.22
CA ARG A 170 -33.69 7.86 3.47
C ARG A 170 -34.18 8.41 2.14
N ALA A 171 -35.50 8.39 1.93
CA ALA A 171 -36.11 9.18 0.86
C ALA A 171 -35.96 10.67 1.21
N GLY A 172 -35.26 11.44 0.36
CA GLY A 172 -35.04 12.88 0.60
C GLY A 172 -33.79 13.49 -0.01
N GLY A 173 -32.85 12.69 -0.55
CA GLY A 173 -31.81 13.22 -1.44
C GLY A 173 -32.40 13.40 -2.84
N CYS A 174 -32.39 14.62 -3.38
CA CYS A 174 -32.66 14.84 -4.80
C CYS A 174 -31.63 14.05 -5.61
N GLY A 175 -32.12 13.16 -6.49
CA GLY A 175 -31.26 12.40 -7.41
C GLY A 175 -30.69 13.32 -8.48
N VAL A 176 -29.61 14.02 -8.16
CA VAL A 176 -28.71 14.59 -9.17
C VAL A 176 -28.12 13.43 -9.96
N SER A 177 -27.95 13.60 -11.28
CA SER A 177 -27.15 12.68 -12.10
C SER A 177 -25.83 12.41 -11.38
N THR A 178 -25.57 11.15 -11.03
CA THR A 178 -24.30 10.72 -10.40
C THR A 178 -23.32 10.22 -11.46
N ASP A 179 -23.40 10.75 -12.68
CA ASP A 179 -22.34 10.57 -13.65
C ASP A 179 -21.06 11.27 -13.13
N PRO A 180 -19.91 10.57 -13.06
CA PRO A 180 -18.67 11.16 -12.59
C PRO A 180 -18.21 12.36 -13.43
N LEU A 181 -18.51 12.42 -14.73
CA LEU A 181 -18.11 13.52 -15.60
C LEU A 181 -18.98 14.76 -15.39
N ASP A 182 -20.31 14.63 -15.31
CA ASP A 182 -21.23 15.69 -14.86
C ASP A 182 -20.77 16.32 -13.52
N LEU A 183 -20.33 15.49 -12.57
CA LEU A 183 -19.84 15.95 -11.27
C LEU A 183 -18.49 16.67 -11.39
N ALA A 184 -17.59 16.19 -12.24
CA ALA A 184 -16.30 16.83 -12.52
C ALA A 184 -16.51 18.22 -13.14
N ASP A 185 -17.43 18.34 -14.11
CA ASP A 185 -17.81 19.61 -14.75
C ASP A 185 -18.45 20.60 -13.76
N ARG A 186 -19.38 20.15 -12.92
CA ARG A 186 -20.00 20.97 -11.86
C ARG A 186 -18.97 21.51 -10.88
N ALA A 187 -18.00 20.69 -10.48
CA ALA A 187 -16.92 21.11 -9.58
C ALA A 187 -15.95 22.08 -10.27
N LEU A 188 -15.61 21.84 -11.54
CA LEU A 188 -14.74 22.71 -12.33
C LEU A 188 -15.35 24.11 -12.51
N ALA A 189 -16.67 24.23 -12.61
CA ALA A 189 -17.38 25.51 -12.68
C ALA A 189 -17.23 26.39 -11.42
N PHE A 190 -16.68 25.89 -10.31
CA PHE A 190 -16.30 26.68 -9.13
C PHE A 190 -14.79 27.02 -9.06
N THR A 191 -14.01 26.67 -10.08
CA THR A 191 -12.58 26.99 -10.20
C THR A 191 -12.36 28.18 -11.13
N ASP A 192 -11.26 28.91 -10.91
CA ASP A 192 -10.79 30.00 -11.77
C ASP A 192 -9.38 29.68 -12.28
N GLY A 193 -9.11 29.88 -13.58
CA GLY A 193 -7.78 29.70 -14.18
C GLY A 193 -7.47 28.25 -14.60
N ASP A 194 -6.20 27.85 -14.52
CA ASP A 194 -5.76 26.50 -14.87
C ASP A 194 -6.15 25.54 -13.75
N ALA A 195 -7.17 24.71 -13.99
CA ALA A 195 -7.70 23.77 -13.02
C ALA A 195 -8.10 22.44 -13.66
N GLN A 196 -7.96 21.38 -12.88
CA GLN A 196 -8.41 20.03 -13.21
C GLN A 196 -9.22 19.51 -12.03
N VAL A 197 -10.37 18.91 -12.33
CA VAL A 197 -11.12 18.09 -11.39
C VAL A 197 -11.01 16.63 -11.82
N THR A 198 -10.69 15.77 -10.86
CA THR A 198 -10.75 14.31 -10.99
C THR A 198 -11.80 13.78 -10.03
N VAL A 199 -12.80 13.07 -10.54
CA VAL A 199 -13.79 12.35 -9.75
C VAL A 199 -13.43 10.87 -9.79
N THR A 200 -13.37 10.22 -8.64
CA THR A 200 -13.22 8.76 -8.52
C THR A 200 -14.33 8.22 -7.65
N ARG A 201 -15.10 7.27 -8.20
CA ARG A 201 -16.13 6.52 -7.48
C ARG A 201 -15.73 5.06 -7.39
N GLU A 202 -15.64 4.55 -6.17
CA GLU A 202 -15.40 3.14 -5.89
C GLU A 202 -16.69 2.50 -5.39
N ARG A 203 -17.05 1.35 -5.95
CA ARG A 203 -17.97 0.40 -5.32
C ARG A 203 -17.29 -0.96 -5.22
N SER A 204 -17.22 -1.55 -4.03
CA SER A 204 -16.51 -2.81 -3.84
C SER A 204 -17.07 -3.71 -2.74
N LEU A 205 -16.80 -5.01 -2.85
CA LEU A 205 -17.02 -6.02 -1.82
C LEU A 205 -15.70 -6.69 -1.46
N LEU A 206 -15.50 -6.94 -0.18
CA LEU A 206 -14.32 -7.60 0.37
C LEU A 206 -14.73 -8.59 1.46
N SER A 207 -14.20 -9.81 1.38
CA SER A 207 -14.33 -10.85 2.39
C SER A 207 -12.95 -11.38 2.79
N ARG A 208 -12.58 -11.24 4.06
CA ARG A 208 -11.38 -11.88 4.64
C ARG A 208 -11.78 -13.11 5.43
N PHE A 209 -10.91 -14.12 5.41
CA PHE A 209 -11.09 -15.36 6.15
C PHE A 209 -9.79 -15.82 6.80
N ALA A 210 -9.92 -16.56 7.90
CA ALA A 210 -8.81 -17.18 8.62
C ALA A 210 -9.32 -18.44 9.32
N ARG A 211 -8.50 -19.49 9.38
CA ARG A 211 -8.89 -20.80 9.97
C ARG A 211 -10.20 -21.33 9.37
N SER A 212 -10.27 -21.30 8.04
CA SER A 212 -11.44 -21.71 7.24
C SER A 212 -12.77 -21.10 7.71
N THR A 213 -12.72 -19.86 8.22
CA THR A 213 -13.88 -19.12 8.73
C THR A 213 -13.84 -17.67 8.24
N PRO A 214 -14.95 -17.08 7.75
CA PRO A 214 -15.01 -15.65 7.42
C PRO A 214 -14.78 -14.79 8.67
N THR A 215 -13.87 -13.83 8.61
CA THR A 215 -13.49 -12.95 9.73
C THR A 215 -13.93 -11.51 9.55
N GLN A 216 -14.05 -11.05 8.30
CA GLN A 216 -14.53 -9.70 7.96
C GLN A 216 -15.28 -9.75 6.64
N ALA A 217 -16.42 -9.07 6.57
CA ALA A 217 -17.09 -8.69 5.33
C ALA A 217 -17.19 -7.16 5.29
N THR A 218 -16.91 -6.55 4.15
CA THR A 218 -16.93 -5.10 3.95
C THR A 218 -17.52 -4.80 2.58
N ALA A 219 -18.36 -3.77 2.52
CA ALA A 219 -18.81 -3.16 1.28
C ALA A 219 -18.40 -1.68 1.31
N VAL A 220 -17.96 -1.16 0.17
CA VAL A 220 -17.60 0.25 -0.04
C VAL A 220 -18.51 0.80 -1.14
N ASP A 221 -19.00 2.02 -0.93
CA ASP A 221 -19.59 2.89 -1.95
C ASP A 221 -19.10 4.30 -1.56
N ASP A 222 -18.04 4.76 -2.22
CA ASP A 222 -17.37 6.03 -1.94
C ASP A 222 -17.24 6.84 -3.22
N THR A 223 -17.30 8.17 -3.09
CA THR A 223 -17.13 9.09 -4.23
C THR A 223 -16.32 10.28 -3.75
N SER A 224 -15.16 10.45 -4.38
CA SER A 224 -14.18 11.48 -4.05
C SER A 224 -13.98 12.41 -5.22
N VAL A 225 -13.81 13.70 -4.93
CA VAL A 225 -13.54 14.76 -5.88
C VAL A 225 -12.22 15.42 -5.49
N SER A 226 -11.22 15.30 -6.36
CA SER A 226 -9.92 15.97 -6.23
C SER A 226 -9.89 17.18 -7.17
N VAL A 227 -9.67 18.37 -6.60
CA VAL A 227 -9.52 19.62 -7.34
C VAL A 227 -8.07 20.05 -7.30
N LEU A 228 -7.43 20.05 -8.47
CA LEU A 228 -6.11 20.61 -8.72
C LEU A 228 -6.26 22.02 -9.31
N VAL A 229 -5.54 22.99 -8.76
CA VAL A 229 -5.34 24.32 -9.35
C VAL A 229 -3.85 24.52 -9.61
N VAL A 230 -3.50 25.00 -10.80
CA VAL A 230 -2.14 25.37 -11.20
C VAL A 230 -2.03 26.89 -11.25
N ARG A 231 -0.97 27.45 -10.67
CA ARG A 231 -0.69 28.88 -10.68
C ARG A 231 0.81 29.12 -10.77
N ASP A 232 1.25 29.84 -11.79
CA ASP A 232 2.66 30.24 -11.96
C ASP A 232 3.64 29.03 -11.88
N GLY A 233 3.20 27.85 -12.32
CA GLY A 233 3.92 26.57 -12.24
C GLY A 233 3.81 25.82 -10.90
N HIS A 234 3.11 26.39 -9.91
CA HIS A 234 2.85 25.78 -8.60
C HIS A 234 1.49 25.09 -8.57
N VAL A 235 1.38 24.01 -7.81
CA VAL A 235 0.16 23.20 -7.71
C VAL A 235 -0.47 23.30 -6.32
N GLY A 236 -1.80 23.32 -6.27
CA GLY A 236 -2.59 23.20 -5.06
C GLY A 236 -3.70 22.19 -5.28
N THR A 237 -3.67 21.08 -4.54
CA THR A 237 -4.62 19.97 -4.68
C THR A 237 -5.43 19.81 -3.40
N VAL A 238 -6.76 19.73 -3.52
CA VAL A 238 -7.68 19.50 -2.39
C VAL A 238 -8.67 18.41 -2.75
N GLU A 239 -8.86 17.48 -1.84
CA GLU A 239 -9.80 16.37 -1.97
C GLU A 239 -11.03 16.57 -1.05
N THR A 240 -12.20 16.16 -1.52
CA THR A 240 -13.43 16.11 -0.71
C THR A 240 -14.36 14.98 -1.16
N ASN A 241 -15.21 14.51 -0.25
CA ASN A 241 -16.39 13.70 -0.54
C ASN A 241 -17.71 14.42 -0.23
N ASP A 242 -17.66 15.75 0.00
CA ASP A 242 -18.84 16.60 0.06
C ASP A 242 -19.21 17.03 -1.36
N LEU A 243 -20.17 16.32 -1.95
CA LEU A 243 -20.61 16.50 -3.35
C LEU A 243 -21.63 17.64 -3.52
N SER A 244 -21.91 18.40 -2.45
CA SER A 244 -22.75 19.59 -2.52
C SER A 244 -22.01 20.75 -3.20
N ASP A 245 -22.74 21.67 -3.83
CA ASP A 245 -22.15 22.85 -4.47
C ASP A 245 -21.31 23.70 -3.50
N ASP A 246 -21.66 23.72 -2.21
CA ASP A 246 -20.89 24.40 -1.17
C ASP A 246 -19.60 23.64 -0.82
N GLY A 247 -19.65 22.30 -0.73
CA GLY A 247 -18.48 21.44 -0.54
C GLY A 247 -17.48 21.55 -1.70
N LEU A 248 -17.97 21.47 -2.94
CA LEU A 248 -17.17 21.62 -4.16
C LEU A 248 -16.55 23.01 -4.27
N ARG A 249 -17.33 24.08 -4.02
CA ARG A 249 -16.82 25.46 -4.01
C ARG A 249 -15.78 25.69 -2.89
N ALA A 250 -15.98 25.09 -1.72
CA ALA A 250 -15.01 25.13 -0.64
C ALA A 250 -13.74 24.31 -0.94
N ALA A 251 -13.82 23.24 -1.74
CA ALA A 251 -12.64 22.51 -2.22
C ALA A 251 -11.86 23.34 -3.25
N ALA A 252 -12.53 23.88 -4.26
CA ALA A 252 -11.94 24.75 -5.28
C ALA A 252 -11.24 25.98 -4.68
N ALA A 253 -11.90 26.67 -3.74
CA ALA A 253 -11.30 27.81 -3.04
C ALA A 253 -10.02 27.43 -2.27
N ARG A 254 -10.03 26.29 -1.56
CA ARG A 254 -8.85 25.81 -0.82
C ARG A 254 -7.71 25.35 -1.74
N ALA A 255 -8.03 24.75 -2.90
CA ALA A 255 -7.03 24.36 -3.90
C ALA A 255 -6.31 25.59 -4.47
N ARG A 256 -7.08 26.63 -4.84
CA ARG A 256 -6.54 27.93 -5.29
C ARG A 256 -5.70 28.61 -4.22
N ASP A 257 -6.15 28.61 -2.96
CA ASP A 257 -5.41 29.21 -1.84
C ASP A 257 -4.09 28.46 -1.57
N ALA A 258 -4.07 27.13 -1.72
CA ALA A 258 -2.86 26.30 -1.61
C ALA A 258 -1.87 26.58 -2.76
N ALA A 259 -2.34 26.61 -4.01
CA ALA A 259 -1.51 26.92 -5.18
C ALA A 259 -0.88 28.32 -5.07
N ARG A 260 -1.67 29.29 -4.60
CA ARG A 260 -1.18 30.64 -4.30
C ARG A 260 -0.16 30.63 -3.17
N ALA A 261 -0.40 29.93 -2.07
CA ALA A 261 0.53 29.90 -0.94
C ALA A 261 1.88 29.27 -1.31
N ALA A 262 1.89 28.29 -2.22
CA ALA A 262 3.11 27.74 -2.81
C ALA A 262 3.86 28.79 -3.66
N ALA A 263 3.15 29.48 -4.58
CA ALA A 263 3.73 30.53 -5.41
C ALA A 263 4.30 31.71 -4.60
N ASP A 264 3.53 32.23 -3.64
CA ASP A 264 3.93 33.32 -2.73
C ASP A 264 5.16 32.95 -1.88
N ALA A 265 5.42 31.65 -1.64
CA ALA A 265 6.54 31.15 -0.84
C ALA A 265 7.81 30.83 -1.67
N ALA A 266 7.67 30.47 -2.95
CA ALA A 266 8.78 29.97 -3.77
C ALA A 266 9.69 31.07 -4.35
N GLY A 267 9.17 32.29 -4.54
CA GLY A 267 9.94 33.42 -5.09
C GLY A 267 10.32 33.29 -6.57
N GLY A 268 9.74 32.34 -7.30
CA GLY A 268 9.97 32.06 -8.71
C GLY A 268 8.91 31.10 -9.29
N PRO A 269 8.96 30.79 -10.59
CA PRO A 269 8.03 29.84 -11.21
C PRO A 269 8.22 28.43 -10.64
N GLY A 270 7.12 27.68 -10.52
CA GLY A 270 7.15 26.29 -10.08
C GLY A 270 7.49 25.30 -11.19
N GLU A 271 7.66 24.03 -10.83
CA GLU A 271 8.12 22.99 -11.76
C GLU A 271 7.02 22.42 -12.68
N HIS A 272 5.74 22.73 -12.45
CA HIS A 272 4.64 22.16 -13.21
C HIS A 272 4.41 22.92 -14.54
N PRO A 273 4.46 22.28 -15.72
CA PRO A 273 4.40 22.96 -17.03
C PRO A 273 2.98 23.38 -17.46
N GLY A 274 1.99 23.35 -16.57
CA GLY A 274 0.58 23.55 -16.89
C GLY A 274 -0.12 22.27 -17.33
N LEU A 275 -1.45 22.34 -17.42
CA LEU A 275 -2.34 21.19 -17.73
C LEU A 275 -2.19 20.74 -19.20
N PRO A 276 -2.48 19.46 -19.53
CA PRO A 276 -2.46 19.01 -20.92
C PRO A 276 -3.60 19.65 -21.72
N THR A 277 -3.29 20.09 -22.93
CA THR A 277 -4.31 20.37 -23.94
C THR A 277 -4.91 19.06 -24.44
N VAL A 278 -6.12 19.10 -25.02
CA VAL A 278 -6.76 17.90 -25.62
C VAL A 278 -5.83 17.18 -26.62
N ALA A 279 -5.05 17.94 -27.41
CA ALA A 279 -4.09 17.35 -28.35
C ALA A 279 -2.88 16.69 -27.66
N GLN A 280 -2.43 17.20 -26.51
CA GLN A 280 -1.36 16.61 -25.70
C GLN A 280 -1.82 15.41 -24.88
N ALA A 281 -3.08 15.41 -24.44
CA ALA A 281 -3.70 14.28 -23.76
C ALA A 281 -3.93 13.10 -24.71
N GLY A 282 -4.18 13.38 -26.00
CA GLY A 282 -4.51 12.35 -26.98
C GLY A 282 -5.92 11.79 -26.78
N THR A 283 -6.20 10.67 -27.45
CA THR A 283 -7.48 9.97 -27.34
C THR A 283 -7.24 8.61 -26.67
N PRO A 284 -7.87 8.32 -25.52
CA PRO A 284 -7.78 7.02 -24.88
C PRO A 284 -8.23 5.89 -25.81
N SER A 285 -7.48 4.79 -25.82
CA SER A 285 -7.85 3.58 -26.56
C SER A 285 -8.89 2.78 -25.79
N ALA A 286 -9.81 2.12 -26.50
CA ALA A 286 -10.75 1.19 -25.86
C ALA A 286 -10.00 -0.06 -25.34
N HIS A 287 -10.40 -0.56 -24.18
CA HIS A 287 -9.82 -1.73 -23.52
C HIS A 287 -10.90 -2.65 -22.94
N ALA A 288 -10.56 -3.92 -22.73
CA ALA A 288 -11.44 -4.93 -22.11
C ALA A 288 -11.38 -4.88 -20.56
N GLY A 289 -11.40 -3.67 -19.98
CA GLY A 289 -11.21 -3.45 -18.54
C GLY A 289 -12.46 -3.57 -17.69
N PHE A 290 -13.61 -3.85 -18.29
CA PHE A 290 -14.91 -3.83 -17.65
C PHE A 290 -15.64 -5.16 -17.88
N ASP A 291 -16.13 -5.76 -16.81
CA ASP A 291 -17.08 -6.86 -16.84
C ASP A 291 -18.39 -6.47 -16.12
N ALA A 292 -19.52 -6.72 -16.79
CA ALA A 292 -20.84 -6.34 -16.30
C ALA A 292 -21.27 -7.15 -15.06
N ALA A 293 -20.97 -8.45 -15.01
CA ALA A 293 -21.33 -9.29 -13.86
C ALA A 293 -20.54 -8.91 -12.60
N THR A 294 -19.28 -8.52 -12.78
CA THR A 294 -18.42 -8.00 -11.72
C THR A 294 -18.86 -6.60 -11.27
N ALA A 295 -19.32 -5.76 -12.21
CA ALA A 295 -19.86 -4.43 -11.93
C ALA A 295 -21.17 -4.42 -11.11
N ASP A 296 -21.93 -5.52 -11.13
CA ASP A 296 -23.15 -5.72 -10.33
C ASP A 296 -22.85 -6.01 -8.85
N LEU A 297 -21.62 -6.45 -8.52
CA LEU A 297 -21.14 -6.72 -7.16
C LEU A 297 -22.03 -7.72 -6.39
N ASP A 298 -22.36 -8.85 -7.02
CA ASP A 298 -23.01 -9.96 -6.32
C ASP A 298 -22.04 -10.58 -5.27
N PRO A 299 -22.44 -10.72 -3.99
CA PRO A 299 -21.66 -11.45 -3.00
C PRO A 299 -21.65 -12.98 -3.20
N ALA A 300 -22.54 -13.57 -4.00
CA ALA A 300 -22.67 -15.02 -4.13
C ALA A 300 -21.42 -15.73 -4.71
N PRO A 301 -20.74 -15.22 -5.76
CA PRO A 301 -19.45 -15.76 -6.22
C PRO A 301 -18.39 -15.79 -5.11
N GLY A 302 -18.32 -14.73 -4.27
CA GLY A 302 -17.40 -14.71 -3.13
C GLY A 302 -17.74 -15.73 -2.05
N GLY A 303 -19.03 -15.93 -1.77
CA GLY A 303 -19.50 -16.99 -0.87
C GLY A 303 -19.12 -18.39 -1.38
N ALA A 304 -19.30 -18.63 -2.68
CA ALA A 304 -18.92 -19.89 -3.33
C ALA A 304 -17.40 -20.12 -3.31
N ALA A 305 -16.60 -19.08 -3.62
CA ALA A 305 -15.14 -19.15 -3.60
C ALA A 305 -14.58 -19.50 -2.21
N LEU A 306 -15.12 -18.88 -1.15
CA LEU A 306 -14.74 -19.22 0.22
C LEU A 306 -15.16 -20.66 0.59
N ALA A 307 -16.37 -21.09 0.21
CA ALA A 307 -16.82 -22.46 0.47
C ALA A 307 -15.94 -23.52 -0.21
N ALA A 308 -15.56 -23.30 -1.48
CA ALA A 308 -14.63 -24.15 -2.22
C ALA A 308 -13.25 -24.20 -1.55
N ALA A 309 -12.70 -23.04 -1.16
CA ALA A 309 -11.42 -22.97 -0.48
C ALA A 309 -11.41 -23.70 0.89
N PHE A 310 -12.52 -23.64 1.63
CA PHE A 310 -12.65 -24.34 2.91
C PHE A 310 -12.81 -25.85 2.75
N ALA A 311 -13.53 -26.30 1.72
CA ALA A 311 -13.67 -27.72 1.40
C ALA A 311 -12.34 -28.37 0.99
N ALA A 312 -11.65 -27.80 0.00
CA ALA A 312 -10.41 -28.35 -0.54
C ALA A 312 -9.25 -28.33 0.48
N THR A 313 -9.21 -27.36 1.40
CA THR A 313 -8.25 -27.39 2.52
C THR A 313 -8.62 -28.43 3.58
N ALA A 314 -9.91 -28.58 3.91
CA ALA A 314 -10.36 -29.56 4.90
C ALA A 314 -10.11 -31.01 4.46
N GLU A 315 -10.22 -31.33 3.17
CA GLU A 315 -9.86 -32.64 2.61
C GLU A 315 -8.42 -33.08 2.93
N HIS A 316 -7.52 -32.11 3.12
CA HIS A 316 -6.10 -32.33 3.39
C HIS A 316 -5.74 -32.10 4.88
N GLY A 317 -6.72 -31.82 5.74
CA GLY A 317 -6.50 -31.48 7.16
C GLY A 317 -5.84 -30.11 7.37
N LEU A 318 -6.03 -29.18 6.43
CA LEU A 318 -5.42 -27.85 6.41
C LEU A 318 -6.45 -26.77 6.75
N GLU A 319 -5.95 -25.62 7.20
CA GLU A 319 -6.72 -24.40 7.43
C GLU A 319 -6.51 -23.38 6.30
N ALA A 320 -7.59 -22.75 5.82
CA ALA A 320 -7.54 -21.66 4.83
C ALA A 320 -7.47 -20.27 5.50
N PHE A 321 -6.61 -19.41 4.97
CA PHE A 321 -6.49 -17.99 5.33
C PHE A 321 -6.41 -17.16 4.05
N GLY A 322 -6.99 -15.96 4.02
CA GLY A 322 -6.96 -15.19 2.79
C GLY A 322 -7.99 -14.08 2.66
N ILE A 323 -8.22 -13.72 1.41
CA ILE A 323 -9.11 -12.64 0.99
C ILE A 323 -9.72 -12.96 -0.38
N TRP A 324 -11.00 -12.67 -0.52
CA TRP A 324 -11.68 -12.49 -1.80
C TRP A 324 -12.19 -11.05 -1.88
N THR A 325 -12.09 -10.41 -3.04
CA THR A 325 -12.57 -9.04 -3.26
C THR A 325 -12.94 -8.82 -4.71
N THR A 326 -13.95 -7.99 -4.95
CA THR A 326 -14.43 -7.57 -6.27
C THR A 326 -14.83 -6.09 -6.20
N GLY A 327 -14.72 -5.36 -7.30
CA GLY A 327 -15.02 -3.94 -7.32
C GLY A 327 -15.14 -3.36 -8.72
N ARG A 328 -15.74 -2.17 -8.76
CA ARG A 328 -15.85 -1.28 -9.91
C ARG A 328 -15.32 0.09 -9.52
N VAL A 329 -14.53 0.69 -10.41
CA VAL A 329 -13.94 2.01 -10.22
C VAL A 329 -14.23 2.87 -11.45
N GLU A 330 -15.10 3.85 -11.27
CA GLU A 330 -15.46 4.85 -12.28
C GLU A 330 -14.57 6.09 -12.03
N THR A 331 -13.82 6.54 -13.04
CA THR A 331 -12.95 7.73 -12.96
C THR A 331 -13.30 8.71 -14.07
N ALA A 332 -13.44 10.00 -13.75
CA ALA A 332 -13.61 11.05 -14.75
C ALA A 332 -12.70 12.25 -14.46
N ILE A 333 -12.22 12.89 -15.53
CA ILE A 333 -11.38 14.08 -15.48
C ILE A 333 -11.99 15.19 -16.35
N ALA A 334 -12.17 16.37 -15.76
CA ALA A 334 -12.55 17.60 -16.43
C ALA A 334 -11.50 18.68 -16.16
N SER A 335 -10.95 19.31 -17.20
CA SER A 335 -9.98 20.42 -17.06
C SER A 335 -10.44 21.71 -17.75
N SER A 336 -9.92 22.85 -17.28
CA SER A 336 -10.15 24.15 -17.95
C SER A 336 -9.43 24.28 -19.28
N ALA A 337 -8.46 23.39 -19.57
CA ALA A 337 -7.86 23.21 -20.90
C ALA A 337 -8.74 22.43 -21.89
N GLY A 338 -10.00 22.11 -21.51
CA GLY A 338 -11.01 21.48 -22.36
C GLY A 338 -11.01 19.96 -22.35
N LEU A 339 -10.16 19.31 -21.55
CA LEU A 339 -10.13 17.85 -21.46
C LEU A 339 -11.38 17.32 -20.75
N ARG A 340 -12.04 16.32 -21.35
CA ARG A 340 -13.17 15.56 -20.77
C ARG A 340 -12.95 14.10 -21.10
N VAL A 341 -12.58 13.30 -20.09
CA VAL A 341 -12.34 11.85 -20.25
C VAL A 341 -12.96 11.10 -19.07
N ALA A 342 -13.45 9.89 -19.33
CA ALA A 342 -13.98 8.98 -18.32
C ALA A 342 -13.56 7.54 -18.63
N ASP A 343 -13.34 6.76 -17.57
CA ASP A 343 -12.94 5.36 -17.59
C ASP A 343 -13.75 4.61 -16.53
N ASP A 344 -14.10 3.36 -16.80
CA ASP A 344 -14.91 2.50 -15.94
C ASP A 344 -14.33 1.08 -16.04
N VAL A 345 -13.80 0.59 -14.92
CA VAL A 345 -13.15 -0.72 -14.87
C VAL A 345 -13.70 -1.56 -13.74
N THR A 346 -13.57 -2.87 -13.89
CA THR A 346 -13.79 -3.83 -12.82
C THR A 346 -12.55 -4.66 -12.55
N ASP A 347 -12.41 -5.11 -11.31
CA ASP A 347 -11.36 -6.04 -10.93
C ASP A 347 -11.83 -6.96 -9.81
N ALA A 348 -11.31 -8.18 -9.82
CA ALA A 348 -11.53 -9.20 -8.81
C ALA A 348 -10.19 -9.85 -8.43
N TYR A 349 -10.08 -10.23 -7.16
CA TYR A 349 -8.89 -10.87 -6.61
C TYR A 349 -9.25 -11.93 -5.56
N LEU A 350 -8.64 -13.11 -5.67
CA LEU A 350 -8.71 -14.18 -4.70
C LEU A 350 -7.29 -14.58 -4.29
N LYS A 351 -7.11 -14.84 -3.00
CA LYS A 351 -5.84 -15.26 -2.41
C LYS A 351 -6.09 -16.23 -1.28
N VAL A 352 -5.40 -17.38 -1.33
CA VAL A 352 -5.50 -18.48 -0.39
C VAL A 352 -4.11 -18.86 0.11
N ILE A 353 -3.95 -18.82 1.43
CA ILE A 353 -2.87 -19.49 2.15
C ILE A 353 -3.49 -20.74 2.78
N ALA A 354 -3.02 -21.91 2.36
CA ALA A 354 -3.30 -23.16 3.07
C ALA A 354 -2.23 -23.34 4.16
N ARG A 355 -2.61 -23.79 5.36
CA ARG A 355 -1.68 -23.96 6.49
C ARG A 355 -1.98 -25.22 7.30
N ASP A 356 -0.92 -25.89 7.76
CA ASP A 356 -1.04 -27.08 8.63
C ASP A 356 -0.92 -26.74 10.14
N ALA A 357 -1.15 -27.75 10.97
CA ALA A 357 -1.05 -27.65 12.43
C ALA A 357 0.38 -27.38 12.96
N HIS A 358 1.41 -27.59 12.14
CA HIS A 358 2.82 -27.27 12.44
C HIS A 358 3.21 -25.86 11.97
N GLY A 359 2.26 -25.14 11.36
CA GLY A 359 2.42 -23.78 10.88
C GLY A 359 3.04 -23.65 9.49
N ARG A 360 3.32 -24.76 8.80
CA ARG A 360 3.81 -24.80 7.41
C ARG A 360 2.69 -24.37 6.48
N SER A 361 3.03 -23.61 5.43
CA SER A 361 2.06 -22.96 4.56
C SER A 361 2.43 -23.02 3.09
N GLY A 362 1.41 -22.94 2.23
CA GLY A 362 1.50 -22.84 0.79
C GLY A 362 0.53 -21.79 0.25
N TRP A 363 0.86 -21.20 -0.91
CA TRP A 363 0.20 -20.01 -1.45
C TRP A 363 -0.43 -20.24 -2.83
N GLY A 364 -1.60 -19.67 -3.05
CA GLY A 364 -2.18 -19.44 -4.38
C GLY A 364 -2.91 -18.11 -4.43
N ALA A 365 -2.89 -17.45 -5.58
CA ALA A 365 -3.68 -16.26 -5.86
C ALA A 365 -4.12 -16.22 -7.33
N ALA A 366 -5.18 -15.47 -7.61
CA ALA A 366 -5.64 -15.12 -8.95
C ALA A 366 -6.23 -13.71 -8.96
N ALA A 367 -6.04 -13.00 -10.06
CA ALA A 367 -6.58 -11.68 -10.32
C ALA A 367 -7.21 -11.65 -11.72
N GLY A 368 -8.15 -10.74 -11.96
CA GLY A 368 -8.72 -10.52 -13.29
C GLY A 368 -9.76 -9.41 -13.31
N VAL A 369 -10.19 -9.01 -14.52
CA VAL A 369 -11.27 -8.03 -14.71
C VAL A 369 -12.63 -8.58 -14.29
N ALA A 370 -12.86 -9.87 -14.55
CA ALA A 370 -14.13 -10.56 -14.28
C ALA A 370 -14.00 -11.54 -13.11
N ALA A 371 -14.89 -11.46 -12.12
CA ALA A 371 -14.88 -12.32 -10.93
C ALA A 371 -15.09 -13.81 -11.23
N GLU A 372 -15.72 -14.14 -12.36
CA GLU A 372 -15.96 -15.53 -12.80
C GLU A 372 -14.71 -16.26 -13.29
N THR A 373 -13.64 -15.55 -13.67
CA THR A 373 -12.38 -16.19 -14.11
C THR A 373 -11.51 -16.66 -12.94
N LEU A 374 -11.89 -16.31 -11.70
CA LEU A 374 -11.18 -16.70 -10.49
C LEU A 374 -11.61 -18.12 -10.06
N ASP A 375 -10.98 -19.13 -10.65
CA ASP A 375 -11.14 -20.53 -10.22
C ASP A 375 -10.58 -20.73 -8.80
N ALA A 376 -11.47 -20.61 -7.82
CA ALA A 376 -11.15 -20.75 -6.40
C ALA A 376 -10.65 -22.15 -6.01
N ASP A 377 -11.05 -23.16 -6.75
CA ASP A 377 -10.69 -24.56 -6.53
C ASP A 377 -9.28 -24.83 -7.08
N ALA A 378 -8.94 -24.34 -8.28
CA ALA A 378 -7.56 -24.34 -8.77
C ALA A 378 -6.60 -23.53 -7.89
N VAL A 379 -6.98 -22.29 -7.51
CA VAL A 379 -6.18 -21.45 -6.59
C VAL A 379 -5.94 -22.15 -5.25
N THR A 380 -6.96 -22.82 -4.71
CA THR A 380 -6.81 -23.55 -3.44
C THR A 380 -5.96 -24.81 -3.59
N ARG A 381 -6.16 -25.62 -4.64
CA ARG A 381 -5.28 -26.77 -4.93
C ARG A 381 -3.82 -26.37 -5.05
N GLN A 382 -3.54 -25.25 -5.73
CA GLN A 382 -2.21 -24.69 -5.85
C GLN A 382 -1.62 -24.33 -4.48
N ALA A 383 -2.40 -23.68 -3.61
CA ALA A 383 -1.99 -23.39 -2.23
C ALA A 383 -1.72 -24.67 -1.41
N VAL A 384 -2.60 -25.68 -1.50
CA VAL A 384 -2.48 -26.98 -0.82
C VAL A 384 -1.24 -27.74 -1.28
N ALA A 385 -0.99 -27.84 -2.59
CA ALA A 385 0.15 -28.54 -3.17
C ALA A 385 1.52 -27.95 -2.76
N ARG A 386 1.53 -26.68 -2.34
CA ARG A 386 2.72 -25.96 -1.85
C ARG A 386 2.95 -26.08 -0.34
N VAL A 387 2.04 -26.73 0.41
CA VAL A 387 2.26 -27.01 1.83
C VAL A 387 3.28 -28.13 2.00
N ALA A 388 4.40 -27.81 2.66
CA ALA A 388 5.48 -28.74 2.92
C ALA A 388 5.04 -29.93 3.80
N THR A 389 5.25 -31.15 3.31
CA THR A 389 4.90 -32.41 4.01
C THR A 389 5.96 -32.89 5.01
N SER A 390 7.18 -32.35 4.94
CA SER A 390 8.33 -32.67 5.80
C SER A 390 8.91 -31.42 6.46
N ASP A 391 9.87 -31.59 7.36
CA ASP A 391 10.48 -30.46 8.09
C ASP A 391 11.42 -29.65 7.18
N PRO A 392 11.32 -28.31 7.18
CA PRO A 392 12.10 -27.47 6.29
C PRO A 392 13.58 -27.41 6.68
N VAL A 393 14.44 -27.68 5.70
CA VAL A 393 15.90 -27.65 5.86
C VAL A 393 16.45 -26.22 5.90
N ALA A 394 17.58 -26.08 6.58
CA ALA A 394 18.36 -24.85 6.63
C ALA A 394 19.25 -24.71 5.37
N LEU A 395 19.20 -23.56 4.71
CA LEU A 395 20.08 -23.20 3.59
C LEU A 395 21.16 -22.20 4.05
N ALA A 396 22.43 -22.45 3.73
CA ALA A 396 23.50 -21.49 4.03
C ALA A 396 23.33 -20.19 3.22
N PRO A 397 23.81 -19.03 3.71
CA PRO A 397 23.96 -17.84 2.87
C PRO A 397 24.88 -18.13 1.68
N GLY A 398 24.54 -17.62 0.50
CA GLY A 398 25.25 -17.92 -0.73
C GLY A 398 24.51 -17.46 -1.99
N ALA A 399 25.12 -17.72 -3.14
CA ALA A 399 24.52 -17.52 -4.45
C ALA A 399 23.96 -18.85 -4.95
N TYR A 400 22.70 -18.86 -5.38
CA TYR A 400 21.97 -20.06 -5.82
C TYR A 400 21.39 -19.86 -7.22
N GLU A 401 21.25 -20.93 -8.00
CA GLU A 401 20.30 -20.91 -9.12
C GLU A 401 18.88 -20.90 -8.55
N VAL A 402 17.96 -20.18 -9.19
CA VAL A 402 16.59 -20.01 -8.72
C VAL A 402 15.60 -20.14 -9.87
N VAL A 403 14.47 -20.81 -9.60
CA VAL A 403 13.23 -20.72 -10.36
C VAL A 403 12.24 -19.90 -9.54
N LEU A 404 11.89 -18.72 -10.05
CA LEU A 404 10.85 -17.84 -9.52
C LEU A 404 9.54 -18.12 -10.27
N GLU A 405 8.46 -18.38 -9.53
CA GLU A 405 7.11 -18.43 -10.10
C GLU A 405 6.56 -17.04 -10.45
N PRO A 406 5.43 -16.95 -11.20
CA PRO A 406 4.85 -15.68 -11.59
C PRO A 406 4.65 -14.72 -10.41
N ASP A 407 4.04 -15.15 -9.29
CA ASP A 407 3.89 -14.31 -8.09
C ASP A 407 5.24 -13.66 -7.66
N ALA A 408 6.31 -14.45 -7.56
CA ALA A 408 7.65 -13.97 -7.19
C ALA A 408 8.27 -13.02 -8.23
N VAL A 409 8.02 -13.22 -9.52
CA VAL A 409 8.47 -12.33 -10.60
C VAL A 409 7.67 -11.02 -10.59
N GLY A 410 6.35 -11.10 -10.39
CA GLY A 410 5.46 -9.95 -10.34
C GLY A 410 5.82 -8.98 -9.21
N SER A 411 5.99 -9.46 -7.97
CA SER A 411 6.43 -8.61 -6.85
C SER A 411 7.77 -7.91 -7.12
N LEU A 412 8.67 -8.56 -7.88
CA LEU A 412 9.98 -8.01 -8.23
C LEU A 412 9.89 -6.96 -9.33
N LEU A 413 9.02 -7.17 -10.34
CA LEU A 413 8.81 -6.23 -11.43
C LEU A 413 8.02 -4.99 -11.00
N ASP A 414 7.03 -5.15 -10.13
CA ASP A 414 6.28 -4.05 -9.50
C ASP A 414 7.25 -3.05 -8.82
N MET A 415 8.09 -3.56 -7.91
CA MET A 415 9.18 -2.79 -7.28
C MET A 415 10.17 -2.22 -8.31
N LEU A 416 10.46 -2.94 -9.39
CA LEU A 416 11.39 -2.48 -10.44
C LEU A 416 10.81 -1.31 -11.25
N GLY A 417 9.49 -1.25 -11.43
CA GLY A 417 8.77 -0.21 -12.16
C GLY A 417 9.22 1.20 -11.74
N GLY A 418 9.01 1.54 -10.46
CA GLY A 418 9.43 2.83 -9.90
C GLY A 418 10.95 2.99 -9.72
N LEU A 419 11.71 1.89 -9.56
CA LEU A 419 13.16 1.97 -9.29
C LEU A 419 14.02 2.20 -10.54
N ALA A 420 13.64 1.60 -11.67
CA ALA A 420 14.38 1.70 -12.92
C ALA A 420 13.76 2.67 -13.91
N PHE A 421 12.42 2.74 -13.95
CA PHE A 421 11.70 3.39 -15.03
C PHE A 421 10.98 4.69 -14.63
N ASP A 422 11.24 5.27 -13.46
CA ASP A 422 10.81 6.64 -13.13
C ASP A 422 11.67 7.69 -13.87
N GLY A 423 11.02 8.43 -14.77
CA GLY A 423 11.62 9.53 -15.52
C GLY A 423 12.02 10.74 -14.66
N LEU A 424 11.44 10.94 -13.47
CA LEU A 424 11.87 11.99 -12.56
C LEU A 424 13.23 11.65 -11.93
N ALA A 425 13.37 10.45 -11.37
CA ALA A 425 14.63 9.96 -10.84
C ALA A 425 15.71 9.88 -11.94
N HIS A 426 15.34 9.55 -13.18
CA HIS A 426 16.26 9.63 -14.32
C HIS A 426 16.72 11.07 -14.61
N ALA A 427 15.79 12.02 -14.75
CA ALA A 427 16.10 13.43 -14.99
C ALA A 427 16.96 14.07 -13.87
N GLU A 428 16.86 13.58 -12.64
CA GLU A 428 17.69 14.01 -11.50
C GLU A 428 19.02 13.25 -11.35
N GLY A 429 19.32 12.29 -12.23
CA GLY A 429 20.53 11.48 -12.19
C GLY A 429 20.60 10.47 -11.03
N ARG A 430 19.45 10.17 -10.42
CA ARG A 430 19.29 9.25 -9.27
C ARG A 430 18.84 7.85 -9.67
N GLY A 431 18.05 7.73 -10.73
CA GLY A 431 17.41 6.48 -11.17
C GLY A 431 18.40 5.44 -11.68
N ALA A 432 18.02 4.16 -11.64
CA ALA A 432 18.93 3.06 -11.99
C ALA A 432 19.37 3.03 -13.47
N LEU A 433 18.61 3.68 -14.36
CA LEU A 433 18.92 3.81 -15.79
C LEU A 433 19.64 5.12 -16.16
N THR A 434 20.03 5.94 -15.19
CA THR A 434 20.91 7.10 -15.43
C THR A 434 22.20 6.62 -16.12
N ASP A 435 22.54 7.24 -17.25
CA ASP A 435 23.69 6.88 -18.11
C ASP A 435 23.63 5.45 -18.73
N ARG A 436 22.46 4.78 -18.71
CA ARG A 436 22.30 3.38 -19.18
C ARG A 436 21.18 3.13 -20.21
N LEU A 437 20.40 4.14 -20.60
CA LEU A 437 19.51 4.02 -21.76
C LEU A 437 20.33 3.67 -23.03
N GLY A 438 19.79 2.78 -23.87
CA GLY A 438 20.48 2.19 -25.01
C GLY A 438 21.53 1.13 -24.67
N THR A 439 21.70 0.74 -23.39
CA THR A 439 22.66 -0.30 -22.97
C THR A 439 21.99 -1.58 -22.48
N PRO A 440 22.65 -2.74 -22.54
CA PRO A 440 22.19 -3.96 -21.88
C PRO A 440 22.06 -3.79 -20.36
N VAL A 441 20.88 -4.13 -19.83
CA VAL A 441 20.56 -4.13 -18.39
C VAL A 441 19.88 -5.42 -17.91
N ALA A 442 19.47 -6.27 -18.85
CA ALA A 442 18.89 -7.60 -18.63
C ALA A 442 19.43 -8.59 -19.68
N ALA A 443 19.12 -9.88 -19.55
CA ALA A 443 19.54 -10.91 -20.49
C ALA A 443 18.87 -10.76 -21.87
N THR A 444 19.56 -11.22 -22.93
CA THR A 444 18.97 -11.40 -24.27
C THR A 444 17.69 -12.25 -24.18
N GLY A 445 16.66 -11.85 -24.92
CA GLY A 445 15.29 -12.39 -24.84
C GLY A 445 14.38 -11.67 -23.84
N VAL A 446 14.91 -10.91 -22.87
CA VAL A 446 14.08 -10.20 -21.87
C VAL A 446 13.50 -8.93 -22.50
N THR A 447 12.20 -8.95 -22.80
CA THR A 447 11.43 -7.79 -23.26
C THR A 447 10.36 -7.45 -22.23
N LEU A 448 10.33 -6.19 -21.79
CA LEU A 448 9.43 -5.65 -20.77
C LEU A 448 8.75 -4.39 -21.31
N VAL A 449 7.43 -4.34 -21.25
CA VAL A 449 6.60 -3.24 -21.79
C VAL A 449 5.63 -2.79 -20.69
N ASP A 450 5.35 -1.50 -20.54
CA ASP A 450 4.08 -1.06 -19.91
C ASP A 450 3.01 -1.08 -20.99
N ASP A 451 2.10 -2.04 -20.97
CA ASP A 451 1.07 -2.19 -22.00
C ASP A 451 -0.34 -2.15 -21.38
N PRO A 452 -1.02 -0.98 -21.42
CA PRO A 452 -2.38 -0.83 -20.90
C PRO A 452 -3.45 -1.52 -21.76
N LEU A 453 -3.09 -2.17 -22.87
CA LEU A 453 -4.01 -2.90 -23.76
C LEU A 453 -3.74 -4.41 -23.76
N ALA A 454 -2.77 -4.87 -22.95
CA ALA A 454 -2.40 -6.28 -22.88
C ALA A 454 -3.55 -7.19 -22.43
N ALA A 455 -3.76 -8.27 -23.18
CA ALA A 455 -4.75 -9.29 -22.84
C ALA A 455 -4.43 -9.94 -21.48
N GLY A 456 -5.43 -10.00 -20.60
CA GLY A 456 -5.25 -10.49 -19.23
C GLY A 456 -4.62 -9.48 -18.25
N GLY A 457 -4.39 -8.22 -18.66
CA GLY A 457 -3.98 -7.14 -17.77
C GLY A 457 -5.13 -6.53 -16.95
N LEU A 458 -4.82 -5.45 -16.22
CA LEU A 458 -5.80 -4.60 -15.49
C LEU A 458 -5.74 -3.17 -16.08
N PRO A 459 -6.34 -2.96 -17.26
CA PRO A 459 -6.07 -1.80 -18.10
C PRO A 459 -6.62 -0.49 -17.51
N ARG A 460 -6.08 0.63 -18.01
CA ARG A 460 -6.55 2.00 -17.73
C ARG A 460 -6.50 2.84 -18.99
N ALA A 461 -7.54 3.63 -19.24
CA ALA A 461 -7.65 4.45 -20.45
C ALA A 461 -6.64 5.62 -20.47
N PHE A 462 -6.43 6.26 -19.31
CA PHE A 462 -5.59 7.45 -19.13
C PHE A 462 -4.91 7.49 -17.75
N ASP A 463 -3.95 8.41 -17.58
CA ASP A 463 -3.23 8.66 -16.33
C ASP A 463 -3.88 9.75 -15.45
N ALA A 464 -3.26 10.10 -14.32
CA ALA A 464 -3.83 11.06 -13.38
C ALA A 464 -3.90 12.53 -13.88
N ASP A 465 -3.21 12.87 -14.99
CA ASP A 465 -3.35 14.15 -15.68
C ASP A 465 -4.36 14.05 -16.86
N GLY A 466 -4.95 12.86 -17.07
CA GLY A 466 -5.87 12.55 -18.16
C GLY A 466 -5.19 12.30 -19.50
N VAL A 467 -3.88 12.07 -19.52
CA VAL A 467 -3.14 11.70 -20.74
C VAL A 467 -3.42 10.24 -21.06
N ALA A 468 -3.85 9.97 -22.30
CA ALA A 468 -4.15 8.64 -22.81
C ALA A 468 -2.92 7.72 -22.66
N LYS A 469 -3.13 6.52 -22.10
CA LYS A 469 -2.04 5.53 -21.98
C LYS A 469 -1.82 4.83 -23.32
N ALA A 470 -0.56 4.52 -23.61
CA ALA A 470 -0.14 3.75 -24.78
C ALA A 470 1.00 2.78 -24.41
N PRO A 471 1.24 1.71 -25.17
CA PRO A 471 2.33 0.78 -24.90
C PRO A 471 3.70 1.47 -24.90
N LEU A 472 4.45 1.32 -23.81
CA LEU A 472 5.79 1.88 -23.63
C LEU A 472 6.80 0.74 -23.45
N THR A 473 7.61 0.47 -24.46
CA THR A 473 8.70 -0.52 -24.36
C THR A 473 9.77 -0.01 -23.40
N LEU A 474 9.95 -0.69 -22.28
CA LEU A 474 10.91 -0.34 -21.22
C LEU A 474 12.24 -1.06 -21.45
N LEU A 475 12.18 -2.37 -21.73
CA LEU A 475 13.30 -3.22 -22.15
C LEU A 475 12.94 -3.90 -23.46
N HIS A 476 13.88 -3.97 -24.39
CA HIS A 476 13.77 -4.79 -25.60
C HIS A 476 15.04 -5.62 -25.77
N ASP A 477 14.90 -6.93 -25.84
CA ASP A 477 16.01 -7.90 -25.96
C ASP A 477 17.15 -7.67 -24.94
N GLY A 478 16.79 -7.35 -23.70
CA GLY A 478 17.72 -7.04 -22.60
C GLY A 478 18.26 -5.60 -22.56
N VAL A 479 18.01 -4.78 -23.60
CA VAL A 479 18.47 -3.39 -23.72
C VAL A 479 17.44 -2.41 -23.16
N ALA A 480 17.87 -1.48 -22.31
CA ALA A 480 17.02 -0.42 -21.78
C ALA A 480 16.62 0.60 -22.86
N GLN A 481 15.32 0.81 -23.06
CA GLN A 481 14.78 1.66 -24.13
C GLN A 481 14.28 3.01 -23.62
N ALA A 482 13.45 3.02 -22.58
CA ALA A 482 12.75 4.22 -22.12
C ALA A 482 12.55 4.27 -20.60
N VAL A 483 12.12 5.42 -20.11
CA VAL A 483 11.58 5.66 -18.76
C VAL A 483 10.20 6.30 -18.89
N ALA A 484 9.33 6.07 -17.91
CA ALA A 484 7.99 6.61 -17.84
C ALA A 484 8.00 8.07 -17.36
N HIS A 485 7.19 8.93 -17.96
CA HIS A 485 7.13 10.35 -17.66
C HIS A 485 5.70 10.81 -17.40
N ASP A 486 5.53 11.57 -16.32
CA ASP A 486 4.44 12.52 -16.14
C ASP A 486 4.84 13.89 -16.76
N ARG A 487 3.93 14.86 -16.75
CA ARG A 487 4.22 16.19 -17.34
C ARG A 487 5.38 16.90 -16.65
N ARG A 488 5.50 16.79 -15.32
CA ARG A 488 6.54 17.47 -14.52
C ARG A 488 7.93 16.90 -14.79
N SER A 489 8.07 15.58 -14.81
CA SER A 489 9.33 14.89 -15.09
C SER A 489 9.77 15.06 -16.54
N ALA A 490 8.84 15.06 -17.51
CA ALA A 490 9.14 15.39 -18.90
C ALA A 490 9.72 16.82 -19.03
N ALA A 491 9.04 17.81 -18.42
CA ALA A 491 9.52 19.19 -18.41
C ALA A 491 10.90 19.36 -17.73
N ARG A 492 11.18 18.55 -16.70
CA ARG A 492 12.48 18.52 -16.01
C ARG A 492 13.59 17.84 -16.84
N ALA A 493 13.25 16.79 -17.60
CA ALA A 493 14.18 16.11 -18.50
C ALA A 493 14.58 17.00 -19.69
N GLY A 494 13.62 17.77 -20.22
CA GLY A 494 13.83 18.68 -21.35
C GLY A 494 14.10 17.95 -22.66
N GLY A 495 14.61 18.69 -23.66
CA GLY A 495 14.77 18.17 -25.02
C GLY A 495 13.42 17.78 -25.62
N ASP A 496 13.34 16.58 -26.22
CA ASP A 496 12.13 16.02 -26.82
C ASP A 496 11.29 15.18 -25.84
N ALA A 497 11.58 15.22 -24.54
CA ALA A 497 10.83 14.46 -23.54
C ALA A 497 9.37 14.95 -23.40
N ALA A 498 8.43 14.01 -23.40
CA ALA A 498 7.00 14.26 -23.24
C ALA A 498 6.40 13.32 -22.18
N SER A 499 5.19 13.63 -21.69
CA SER A 499 4.43 12.69 -20.86
C SER A 499 4.12 11.42 -21.65
N THR A 500 4.26 10.27 -21.02
CA THR A 500 3.99 8.96 -21.64
C THR A 500 2.70 8.32 -21.13
N GLY A 501 1.86 9.05 -20.39
CA GLY A 501 0.65 8.51 -19.77
C GLY A 501 0.95 7.72 -18.49
N HIS A 502 1.73 8.32 -17.57
CA HIS A 502 2.21 7.67 -16.34
C HIS A 502 2.16 8.56 -15.08
N ALA A 503 1.41 9.67 -15.11
CA ALA A 503 1.13 10.44 -13.91
C ALA A 503 0.33 9.59 -12.89
N LEU A 504 0.88 9.45 -11.67
CA LEU A 504 0.24 8.69 -10.58
C LEU A 504 -0.68 9.54 -9.69
N ALA A 505 -0.58 10.87 -9.77
CA ALA A 505 -1.41 11.81 -9.03
C ALA A 505 -1.57 13.12 -9.84
N PRO A 506 -2.73 13.80 -9.77
CA PRO A 506 -2.95 15.05 -10.51
C PRO A 506 -1.92 16.12 -10.15
N GLY A 507 -1.23 16.67 -11.15
CA GLY A 507 -0.17 17.67 -10.95
C GLY A 507 1.22 17.08 -10.65
N GLY A 508 1.37 15.76 -10.83
CA GLY A 508 2.61 15.01 -10.69
C GLY A 508 2.87 14.48 -9.28
N SER A 509 3.06 13.17 -9.15
CA SER A 509 3.39 12.51 -7.88
C SER A 509 4.74 13.00 -7.33
N PRO A 510 4.90 13.27 -6.02
CA PRO A 510 6.20 13.66 -5.44
C PRO A 510 7.32 12.63 -5.66
N TRP A 511 6.96 11.37 -5.91
CA TRP A 511 7.89 10.27 -6.18
C TRP A 511 8.17 10.04 -7.67
N GLY A 512 7.61 10.88 -8.56
CA GLY A 512 7.73 10.71 -10.00
C GLY A 512 6.63 9.85 -10.61
N ALA A 513 6.89 9.40 -11.83
CA ALA A 513 5.98 8.58 -12.64
C ALA A 513 6.38 7.11 -12.54
N ALA A 514 5.43 6.19 -12.77
CA ALA A 514 5.75 4.77 -12.83
C ALA A 514 4.91 4.03 -13.87
N PRO A 515 5.46 2.99 -14.52
CA PRO A 515 4.67 1.98 -15.20
C PRO A 515 3.78 1.22 -14.18
N THR A 516 2.61 0.77 -14.64
CA THR A 516 1.54 0.15 -13.84
C THR A 516 0.91 -1.08 -14.51
N ASN A 517 1.20 -1.33 -15.78
CA ASN A 517 0.67 -2.40 -16.61
C ASN A 517 1.83 -3.22 -17.21
N LEU A 518 2.72 -3.71 -16.34
CA LEU A 518 3.98 -4.33 -16.78
C LEU A 518 3.73 -5.70 -17.43
N VAL A 519 4.23 -5.89 -18.64
CA VAL A 519 4.20 -7.16 -19.38
C VAL A 519 5.62 -7.62 -19.63
N LEU A 520 6.03 -8.67 -18.93
CA LEU A 520 7.25 -9.41 -19.26
C LEU A 520 6.87 -10.49 -20.28
N HIS A 521 7.44 -10.43 -21.48
CA HIS A 521 7.15 -11.41 -22.51
C HIS A 521 7.62 -12.81 -22.12
N GLY A 522 6.79 -13.81 -22.40
CA GLY A 522 7.11 -15.22 -22.18
C GLY A 522 8.28 -15.71 -23.04
N GLY A 523 8.95 -16.77 -22.56
CA GLY A 523 10.01 -17.44 -23.28
C GLY A 523 9.53 -18.68 -24.04
N THR A 524 10.36 -19.71 -24.08
CA THR A 524 10.12 -20.95 -24.83
C THR A 524 9.95 -22.19 -23.95
N ALA A 525 10.13 -22.08 -22.63
CA ALA A 525 9.91 -23.22 -21.73
C ALA A 525 8.39 -23.45 -21.56
N PRO A 526 7.86 -24.66 -21.77
CA PRO A 526 6.41 -24.88 -21.76
C PRO A 526 5.78 -24.58 -20.40
N ASP A 527 6.47 -24.91 -19.31
CA ASP A 527 5.97 -24.79 -17.94
C ASP A 527 7.11 -24.64 -16.91
N VAL A 528 6.73 -24.45 -15.65
CA VAL A 528 7.64 -24.34 -14.50
C VAL A 528 8.45 -25.62 -14.26
N GLY A 529 7.90 -26.79 -14.59
CA GLY A 529 8.59 -28.08 -14.50
C GLY A 529 9.77 -28.16 -15.46
N ALA A 530 9.64 -27.62 -16.68
CA ALA A 530 10.74 -27.51 -17.62
C ALA A 530 11.85 -26.55 -17.15
N LEU A 531 11.51 -25.48 -16.41
CA LEU A 531 12.51 -24.64 -15.75
C LEU A 531 13.24 -25.40 -14.64
N ILE A 532 12.50 -26.11 -13.79
CA ILE A 532 13.05 -26.92 -12.68
C ILE A 532 13.97 -28.03 -13.21
N ALA A 533 13.57 -28.74 -14.26
CA ALA A 533 14.32 -29.84 -14.88
C ALA A 533 15.72 -29.41 -15.38
N GLY A 534 15.91 -28.13 -15.68
CA GLY A 534 17.19 -27.58 -16.11
C GLY A 534 18.16 -27.18 -14.98
N VAL A 535 17.83 -27.44 -13.71
CA VAL A 535 18.61 -27.02 -12.53
C VAL A 535 19.21 -28.24 -11.82
N GLU A 536 20.54 -28.33 -11.76
CA GLU A 536 21.24 -29.37 -10.98
C GLU A 536 21.02 -29.18 -9.48
N ARG A 537 21.24 -27.95 -8.97
CA ARG A 537 20.99 -27.61 -7.57
C ARG A 537 20.66 -26.14 -7.37
N GLY A 538 19.45 -25.86 -6.90
CA GLY A 538 18.94 -24.49 -6.77
C GLY A 538 17.74 -24.38 -5.84
N LEU A 539 17.03 -23.26 -5.94
CA LEU A 539 15.81 -22.98 -5.19
C LEU A 539 14.62 -22.82 -6.13
N TYR A 540 13.47 -23.30 -5.69
CA TYR A 540 12.18 -22.96 -6.26
C TYR A 540 11.43 -22.08 -5.24
N VAL A 541 10.98 -20.93 -5.71
CA VAL A 541 10.36 -19.88 -4.88
C VAL A 541 9.01 -19.52 -5.48
N THR A 542 7.95 -19.82 -4.72
CA THR A 542 6.56 -19.52 -5.09
C THR A 542 6.29 -18.02 -5.06
N ARG A 543 6.66 -17.33 -3.97
CA ARG A 543 6.48 -15.88 -3.84
C ARG A 543 7.56 -15.21 -3.02
N LEU A 544 7.71 -13.90 -3.23
CA LEU A 544 8.52 -13.02 -2.39
C LEU A 544 7.63 -12.29 -1.39
N TRP A 545 8.22 -11.83 -0.28
CA TRP A 545 7.51 -11.16 0.80
C TRP A 545 8.41 -10.17 1.55
N TYR A 546 7.82 -9.11 2.11
CA TYR A 546 8.53 -7.98 2.72
C TYR A 546 9.66 -7.43 1.83
N LEU A 547 9.38 -7.20 0.53
CA LEU A 547 10.29 -6.47 -0.35
C LEU A 547 10.49 -5.04 0.18
N ASN A 548 11.75 -4.63 0.27
CA ASN A 548 12.17 -3.30 0.70
C ASN A 548 13.36 -2.85 -0.13
N VAL A 549 13.41 -1.57 -0.48
CA VAL A 549 14.54 -0.98 -1.20
C VAL A 549 15.73 -0.83 -0.25
N VAL A 550 16.89 -1.36 -0.65
CA VAL A 550 18.19 -1.15 0.03
C VAL A 550 18.98 -0.05 -0.67
N HIS A 551 18.96 -0.03 -2.01
CA HIS A 551 19.67 0.97 -2.79
C HIS A 551 19.05 1.15 -4.18
N GLU A 552 18.49 2.34 -4.43
CA GLU A 552 17.67 2.66 -5.60
C GLU A 552 18.43 2.52 -6.93
N ARG A 553 19.56 3.23 -7.09
CA ARG A 553 20.33 3.27 -8.35
C ARG A 553 20.90 1.90 -8.79
N SER A 554 20.98 0.93 -7.89
CA SER A 554 21.40 -0.45 -8.22
C SER A 554 20.23 -1.44 -8.21
N THR A 555 18.99 -0.97 -8.04
CA THR A 555 17.77 -1.78 -7.86
C THR A 555 17.89 -2.84 -6.77
N THR A 556 18.72 -2.59 -5.75
CA THR A 556 19.00 -3.58 -4.71
C THR A 556 17.83 -3.64 -3.74
N LEU A 557 17.16 -4.78 -3.73
CA LEU A 557 16.06 -5.11 -2.84
C LEU A 557 16.55 -6.04 -1.72
N THR A 558 15.85 -6.04 -0.60
CA THR A 558 15.89 -7.10 0.39
C THR A 558 14.48 -7.58 0.69
N GLY A 559 14.34 -8.89 0.87
CA GLY A 559 13.06 -9.51 1.16
C GLY A 559 13.26 -10.92 1.69
N THR A 560 12.16 -11.67 1.76
CA THR A 560 12.15 -13.04 2.26
C THR A 560 11.30 -13.90 1.31
N THR A 561 11.70 -15.14 1.07
CA THR A 561 10.80 -16.11 0.43
C THR A 561 9.70 -16.51 1.41
N ARG A 562 8.56 -17.03 0.94
CA ARG A 562 7.46 -17.43 1.83
C ARG A 562 6.53 -18.46 1.21
N ASP A 563 5.82 -19.22 2.05
CA ASP A 563 4.64 -20.02 1.68
C ASP A 563 4.88 -20.96 0.47
N GLY A 564 5.91 -21.81 0.58
CA GLY A 564 6.28 -22.81 -0.43
C GLY A 564 7.67 -22.65 -1.04
N THR A 565 8.72 -22.47 -0.23
CA THR A 565 10.12 -22.50 -0.73
C THR A 565 10.64 -23.93 -0.72
N PHE A 566 11.19 -24.40 -1.84
CA PHE A 566 11.74 -25.77 -1.96
C PHE A 566 13.14 -25.77 -2.58
N LEU A 567 13.91 -26.80 -2.26
CA LEU A 567 15.19 -27.11 -2.88
C LEU A 567 14.94 -27.86 -4.18
N ILE A 568 15.66 -27.48 -5.24
CA ILE A 568 15.79 -28.27 -6.46
C ILE A 568 17.09 -29.07 -6.36
N GLU A 569 17.02 -30.39 -6.58
CA GLU A 569 18.16 -31.29 -6.73
C GLU A 569 17.89 -32.21 -7.95
N ASP A 570 18.86 -32.34 -8.85
CA ASP A 570 18.81 -33.18 -10.06
C ASP A 570 17.53 -32.99 -10.91
N GLY A 571 17.17 -31.72 -11.15
CA GLY A 571 15.99 -31.37 -11.95
C GLY A 571 14.64 -31.64 -11.28
N ARG A 572 14.60 -31.82 -9.95
CA ARG A 572 13.37 -32.14 -9.19
C ARG A 572 13.25 -31.34 -7.89
N LEU A 573 12.03 -31.03 -7.49
CA LEU A 573 11.75 -30.54 -6.13
C LEU A 573 11.96 -31.67 -5.12
N THR A 574 12.75 -31.44 -4.07
CA THR A 574 13.09 -32.49 -3.10
C THR A 574 12.69 -32.14 -1.66
N LYS A 575 13.29 -31.09 -1.09
CA LYS A 575 13.19 -30.77 0.33
C LYS A 575 12.57 -29.38 0.51
N PRO A 576 11.59 -29.19 1.41
CA PRO A 576 11.16 -27.85 1.78
C PRO A 576 12.32 -27.10 2.44
N VAL A 577 12.41 -25.79 2.20
CA VAL A 577 13.47 -24.92 2.71
C VAL A 577 12.85 -23.87 3.63
N ARG A 578 13.51 -23.55 4.74
CA ARG A 578 13.06 -22.47 5.63
C ARG A 578 13.11 -21.13 4.90
N ASP A 579 12.07 -20.31 5.04
CA ASP A 579 11.97 -18.97 4.47
C ASP A 579 13.30 -18.20 4.56
N VAL A 580 13.94 -18.01 3.41
CA VAL A 580 15.28 -17.43 3.30
C VAL A 580 15.18 -15.93 3.10
N ARG A 581 16.07 -15.18 3.77
CA ARG A 581 16.22 -13.75 3.52
C ARG A 581 17.21 -13.55 2.38
N PHE A 582 16.88 -12.69 1.44
CA PHE A 582 17.73 -12.35 0.30
C PHE A 582 18.07 -10.85 0.25
N THR A 583 19.16 -10.53 -0.44
CA THR A 583 19.52 -9.15 -0.80
C THR A 583 20.19 -9.17 -2.18
N ASP A 584 19.47 -8.72 -3.21
CA ASP A 584 19.94 -8.80 -4.60
C ASP A 584 19.40 -7.63 -5.45
N ALA A 585 19.99 -7.41 -6.61
CA ALA A 585 19.54 -6.39 -7.57
C ALA A 585 18.44 -6.96 -8.48
N ALA A 586 17.30 -6.27 -8.58
CA ALA A 586 16.20 -6.70 -9.46
C ALA A 586 16.62 -6.74 -10.94
N LEU A 587 17.28 -5.68 -11.46
CA LEU A 587 17.89 -5.71 -12.79
C LEU A 587 18.95 -6.81 -12.89
N GLY A 588 19.72 -7.05 -11.84
CA GLY A 588 20.73 -8.12 -11.82
C GLY A 588 20.14 -9.53 -11.93
N ILE A 589 18.92 -9.76 -11.44
CA ILE A 589 18.21 -11.04 -11.61
C ILE A 589 17.75 -11.18 -13.07
N LEU A 590 17.26 -10.11 -13.69
CA LEU A 590 16.92 -10.09 -15.13
C LEU A 590 18.17 -10.26 -16.02
N GLU A 591 19.30 -9.68 -15.65
CA GLU A 591 20.63 -9.86 -16.30
C GLU A 591 21.12 -11.30 -16.24
N ARG A 592 20.79 -12.04 -15.17
CA ARG A 592 21.18 -13.43 -14.95
C ARG A 592 20.10 -14.45 -15.32
N THR A 593 19.03 -14.00 -15.99
CA THR A 593 17.93 -14.84 -16.46
C THR A 593 18.39 -15.71 -17.64
N SER A 594 18.03 -16.99 -17.60
CA SER A 594 18.45 -18.00 -18.58
C SER A 594 17.29 -18.73 -19.27
N ALA A 595 16.07 -18.62 -18.73
CA ALA A 595 14.85 -19.13 -19.35
C ALA A 595 13.61 -18.47 -18.72
N LEU A 596 12.55 -18.35 -19.51
CA LEU A 596 11.21 -17.89 -19.12
C LEU A 596 10.17 -18.89 -19.64
N THR A 597 9.04 -19.04 -18.94
CA THR A 597 7.92 -19.85 -19.46
C THR A 597 7.19 -19.16 -20.61
N THR A 598 6.60 -19.95 -21.50
CA THR A 598 5.68 -19.46 -22.55
C THR A 598 4.38 -18.94 -21.94
N ALA A 599 3.84 -19.65 -20.95
CA ALA A 599 2.67 -19.22 -20.20
C ALA A 599 3.02 -18.06 -19.26
N THR A 600 2.12 -17.07 -19.20
CA THR A 600 2.16 -15.94 -18.27
C THR A 600 0.94 -15.96 -17.35
N SER A 601 1.01 -15.20 -16.25
CA SER A 601 -0.10 -15.00 -15.32
C SER A 601 -0.17 -13.53 -14.90
N LEU A 602 -1.39 -13.04 -14.66
CA LEU A 602 -1.59 -11.74 -14.04
C LEU A 602 -1.27 -11.84 -12.54
N VAL A 603 -0.30 -11.05 -12.11
CA VAL A 603 0.06 -10.88 -10.70
C VAL A 603 -0.34 -9.48 -10.28
N CYS A 604 -1.31 -9.42 -9.36
CA CYS A 604 -1.72 -8.19 -8.70
C CYS A 604 -1.24 -8.25 -7.24
N GLU A 605 -0.31 -7.37 -6.87
CA GLU A 605 -0.03 -7.09 -5.47
C GLU A 605 -1.21 -6.27 -4.92
N ALA A 606 -2.14 -6.98 -4.30
CA ALA A 606 -3.45 -6.50 -3.91
C ALA A 606 -3.44 -5.44 -2.79
N ASP A 607 -2.98 -4.23 -3.10
CA ASP A 607 -3.01 -3.07 -2.21
C ASP A 607 -4.39 -2.36 -2.23
N PHE A 608 -5.39 -3.08 -1.72
CA PHE A 608 -6.73 -2.53 -1.46
C PHE A 608 -6.78 -1.76 -0.13
N TYR A 609 -5.69 -1.11 0.29
CA TYR A 609 -5.64 -0.25 1.48
C TYR A 609 -5.63 1.22 1.08
N GLY A 610 -6.82 1.82 0.98
CA GLY A 610 -7.01 3.18 0.48
C GLY A 610 -8.10 3.18 -0.59
N ARG A 611 -7.99 4.07 -1.57
CA ARG A 611 -8.80 3.99 -2.80
C ARG A 611 -8.38 2.76 -3.61
N ARG A 612 -9.35 1.99 -4.11
CA ARG A 612 -9.11 0.90 -5.05
C ARG A 612 -8.52 1.40 -6.36
N ALA A 613 -7.27 1.05 -6.61
CA ALA A 613 -6.56 1.32 -7.86
C ALA A 613 -5.86 0.04 -8.33
N ALA A 614 -6.65 -0.94 -8.79
CA ALA A 614 -6.12 -2.21 -9.26
C ALA A 614 -5.19 -1.99 -10.47
N HIS A 615 -4.03 -2.64 -10.41
CA HIS A 615 -2.95 -2.66 -11.39
C HIS A 615 -2.14 -3.95 -11.18
N GLY A 616 -1.21 -4.29 -12.08
CA GLY A 616 -0.45 -5.52 -11.94
C GLY A 616 0.49 -5.83 -13.09
N CYS A 617 1.18 -6.96 -12.98
CA CYS A 617 2.15 -7.43 -13.95
C CYS A 617 1.67 -8.72 -14.63
N VAL A 618 1.67 -8.79 -15.95
CA VAL A 618 1.49 -10.05 -16.71
C VAL A 618 2.87 -10.67 -16.93
N VAL A 619 3.16 -11.78 -16.26
CA VAL A 619 4.54 -12.31 -16.15
C VAL A 619 4.62 -13.83 -16.29
N PRO A 620 5.69 -14.36 -16.91
CA PRO A 620 6.03 -15.78 -16.87
C PRO A 620 6.73 -16.15 -15.56
N ALA A 621 6.92 -17.45 -15.34
CA ALA A 621 7.95 -17.93 -14.42
C ALA A 621 9.35 -17.75 -15.05
N LEU A 622 10.37 -17.64 -14.20
CA LEU A 622 11.71 -17.22 -14.58
C LEU A 622 12.77 -18.10 -13.92
N ARG A 623 13.78 -18.53 -14.68
CA ARG A 623 14.99 -19.18 -14.14
C ARG A 623 16.17 -18.22 -14.24
N ALA A 624 16.84 -17.96 -13.12
CA ALA A 624 18.03 -17.11 -13.07
C ALA A 624 19.14 -17.71 -12.20
N SER A 625 20.39 -17.38 -12.54
CA SER A 625 21.56 -17.79 -11.77
C SER A 625 21.92 -16.79 -10.68
N GLY A 626 22.64 -17.25 -9.64
CA GLY A 626 23.30 -16.38 -8.67
C GLY A 626 22.39 -15.51 -7.80
N PHE A 627 21.18 -15.98 -7.47
CA PHE A 627 20.27 -15.35 -6.52
C PHE A 627 20.89 -15.34 -5.11
N ARG A 628 21.00 -14.15 -4.51
CA ARG A 628 21.80 -13.91 -3.29
C ARG A 628 20.99 -14.08 -2.00
N VAL A 629 21.04 -15.29 -1.43
CA VAL A 629 20.55 -15.57 -0.06
C VAL A 629 21.54 -15.02 0.96
N THR A 630 21.07 -14.13 1.83
CA THR A 630 21.87 -13.46 2.87
C THR A 630 21.62 -14.00 4.28
N GLY A 631 20.54 -14.75 4.49
CA GLY A 631 20.24 -15.38 5.78
C GLY A 631 18.98 -16.24 5.77
N GLN A 632 18.53 -16.65 6.94
CA GLN A 632 17.25 -17.31 7.17
C GLN A 632 16.42 -16.50 8.14
N THR A 633 15.10 -16.65 8.03
CA THR A 633 14.16 -16.18 9.05
C THR A 633 14.29 -17.07 10.28
N THR A 634 14.44 -16.49 11.46
CA THR A 634 14.23 -17.23 12.72
C THR A 634 12.74 -17.47 12.87
N GLY A 635 12.32 -18.73 12.82
CA GLY A 635 10.94 -19.15 13.13
C GLY A 635 10.55 -18.95 14.58
#